data_AF-A0AAN9A8F9-F1
#
_entry.id   AF-A0AAN9A8F9-F1
#
_cell.length_a   1.000
_cell.length_b   1.000
_cell.length_c   1.000
_cell.angle_alpha   90.00
_cell.angle_beta   90.00
_cell.angle_gamma   90.00
#
_symmetry.space_group_name_H-M   'P 1'
#
loop_
_entity.id
_entity.type
_entity.pdbx_description
1 polymer ?
#
loop_
_entity_poly.entity_id
_entity_poly.type
_entity_poly.pdbx_seq_one_letter_code
_entity_poly.pdbx_strand_id
1 'polypeptide(L)'
;MNEYGQHPYYMVVEDDEGNSHSVLLYTSNAMEYSTFLLDDGTPALTLRTIGGIIDIHVFLGPTPEETNVQYATMMGYPAFPPYWSLGFHLSRWGYNSTTGVREARERMKAMGIPQDVQTMDIDYMYRQRDFTYDPTNWADMPDLIQELHNDNLRVTLILDPALVIDFDNYPPAQRGKDADVFIKWSDKALVPADQEPGTDDYMVGYVWPDNKTIFPDFLNPDAQAWWINELKLFHDILAYDSIWIDMNEPANFGTNLDKPWNWPPELEPWSLKCPDNALDSPPYPTKMIRVGDNNSNKISDHTICMSANQTDGTTTYLHYDVHSLYGWSETVATFQGLLEIFPGTRPVVLSRSTFPGSGQYAVHWLGDNSADWEHMHMSIVGMLDFNMFGLPMVGADVCGFFNEPDMEMCARWMELGAFYPFSRNHNTLGMQDQDPGVWPEVGAISRDTLLLRYKYLPFLYSLFHKAHMHGNSVVRPLLNVFPNDLTARDVDDQFFWGSSLMIAPVITQGATSRDVYFPEGLWYELRYGVLTATGPITQTVNAPMEFIPLFIRGGAILPWQEPAENTELSKMNAYGLTMALDATGTASGEIFWDGGDGEHVMSEAYMSHLNFAANALNMTIMHGETAVSGLNLETISIYGYPSDPTTITVNGDATGVSWFFDNVIKVLEVYLNVPLSQNFIINFN
;
A
#
# COMPACT_ATOMS: atom_id res chain seq x y z
N MET A 1 -17.90 -7.24 7.23
CA MET A 1 -17.58 -8.63 7.62
C MET A 1 -16.24 -8.58 8.36
N ASN A 2 -15.64 -9.68 8.82
CA ASN A 2 -14.18 -9.68 8.97
C ASN A 2 -13.58 -9.86 7.57
N GLU A 3 -12.45 -9.23 7.31
CA GLU A 3 -11.78 -9.27 6.01
C GLU A 3 -10.39 -9.89 6.19
N TYR A 4 -9.38 -9.37 5.49
CA TYR A 4 -8.09 -10.04 5.34
C TYR A 4 -7.14 -9.89 6.55
N GLY A 5 -7.15 -8.73 7.21
CA GLY A 5 -6.25 -8.42 8.32
C GLY A 5 -6.94 -8.31 9.68
N GLN A 6 -6.17 -8.51 10.75
CA GLN A 6 -6.61 -8.32 12.14
C GLN A 6 -5.73 -7.28 12.83
N HIS A 7 -6.23 -6.04 12.95
CA HIS A 7 -5.55 -4.94 13.65
C HIS A 7 -6.37 -4.49 14.86
N PRO A 8 -6.13 -5.04 16.06
CA PRO A 8 -6.91 -4.75 17.25
C PRO A 8 -6.54 -3.42 17.92
N TYR A 9 -6.50 -2.36 17.12
CA TYR A 9 -6.06 -1.01 17.45
C TYR A 9 -7.20 -0.01 17.22
N TYR A 10 -7.34 0.97 18.11
CA TYR A 10 -8.23 2.11 17.91
C TYR A 10 -7.66 3.38 18.54
N MET A 11 -8.07 4.53 18.01
CA MET A 11 -7.72 5.86 18.50
C MET A 11 -8.96 6.58 19.03
N VAL A 12 -8.77 7.42 20.05
CA VAL A 12 -9.81 8.29 20.61
C VAL A 12 -9.25 9.71 20.71
N VAL A 13 -9.95 10.67 20.15
CA VAL A 13 -9.76 12.10 20.46
C VAL A 13 -10.62 12.42 21.68
N GLU A 14 -9.97 12.87 22.75
CA GLU A 14 -10.51 12.97 24.11
C GLU A 14 -11.33 14.24 24.34
N ASP A 15 -10.91 15.36 23.75
CA ASP A 15 -11.44 16.70 24.03
C ASP A 15 -11.39 17.63 22.81
N ASP A 16 -11.89 18.85 22.96
CA ASP A 16 -11.91 19.88 21.90
C ASP A 16 -10.50 20.45 21.63
N GLU A 17 -9.57 20.28 22.58
CA GLU A 17 -8.16 20.63 22.45
C GLU A 17 -7.35 19.61 21.62
N GLY A 18 -7.99 18.53 21.18
CA GLY A 18 -7.38 17.54 20.29
C GLY A 18 -6.48 16.54 20.99
N ASN A 19 -6.50 16.49 22.32
CA ASN A 19 -5.77 15.47 23.07
C ASN A 19 -6.29 14.10 22.68
N SER A 20 -5.42 13.11 22.58
CA SER A 20 -5.75 11.81 22.02
C SER A 20 -4.94 10.70 22.70
N HIS A 21 -5.58 9.54 22.82
CA HIS A 21 -4.90 8.28 23.12
C HIS A 21 -5.29 7.22 22.09
N SER A 22 -4.48 6.18 21.99
CA SER A 22 -4.85 4.97 21.27
C SER A 22 -4.62 3.72 22.12
N VAL A 23 -5.29 2.64 21.76
CA VAL A 23 -5.28 1.38 22.50
C VAL A 23 -5.09 0.23 21.54
N LEU A 24 -4.17 -0.68 21.87
CA LEU A 24 -3.98 -1.96 21.23
C LEU A 24 -4.36 -3.07 22.22
N LEU A 25 -5.27 -3.97 21.84
CA LEU A 25 -5.44 -5.25 22.51
C LEU A 25 -4.63 -6.30 21.75
N TYR A 26 -3.45 -6.65 22.26
CA TYR A 26 -2.49 -7.47 21.54
C TYR A 26 -2.85 -8.97 21.64
N THR A 27 -3.75 -9.41 20.76
CA THR A 27 -4.21 -10.79 20.64
C THR A 27 -4.44 -11.16 19.17
N SER A 28 -4.05 -12.38 18.79
CA SER A 28 -4.27 -12.97 17.47
C SER A 28 -5.48 -13.89 17.40
N ASN A 29 -6.13 -14.19 18.53
CA ASN A 29 -7.37 -14.95 18.52
C ASN A 29 -8.50 -14.13 17.93
N ALA A 30 -9.48 -14.81 17.32
CA ALA A 30 -10.66 -14.16 16.79
C ALA A 30 -11.39 -13.36 17.89
N MET A 31 -11.87 -12.17 17.52
CA MET A 31 -12.47 -11.26 18.49
C MET A 31 -13.57 -10.39 17.89
N GLU A 32 -14.32 -9.72 18.77
CA GLU A 32 -15.36 -8.76 18.42
C GLU A 32 -15.18 -7.43 19.15
N TYR A 33 -15.63 -6.40 18.46
CA TYR A 33 -15.82 -5.05 18.97
C TYR A 33 -17.32 -4.76 19.05
N SER A 34 -17.74 -4.06 20.10
CA SER A 34 -19.09 -3.53 20.18
C SER A 34 -19.06 -2.15 20.80
N THR A 35 -19.47 -1.15 20.03
CA THR A 35 -19.67 0.22 20.49
C THR A 35 -21.15 0.42 20.86
N PHE A 36 -21.41 1.13 21.95
CA PHE A 36 -22.76 1.46 22.42
C PHE A 36 -22.71 2.68 23.33
N LEU A 37 -23.87 3.27 23.60
CA LEU A 37 -24.02 4.30 24.64
C LEU A 37 -24.53 3.65 25.92
N LEU A 38 -23.98 4.05 27.07
CA LEU A 38 -24.56 3.76 28.37
C LEU A 38 -25.87 4.54 28.57
N ASP A 39 -26.64 4.21 29.61
CA ASP A 39 -27.92 4.86 29.90
C ASP A 39 -27.80 6.39 30.09
N ASP A 40 -26.62 6.88 30.46
CA ASP A 40 -26.31 8.31 30.63
C ASP A 40 -25.77 8.98 29.35
N GLY A 41 -25.68 8.25 28.23
CA GLY A 41 -25.14 8.73 26.96
C GLY A 41 -23.63 8.58 26.80
N THR A 42 -22.92 8.02 27.78
CA THR A 42 -21.46 7.82 27.68
C THR A 42 -21.13 6.76 26.61
N PRO A 43 -20.24 7.03 25.64
CA PRO A 43 -19.79 6.02 24.70
C PRO A 43 -18.97 4.94 25.41
N ALA A 44 -19.22 3.68 25.08
CA ALA A 44 -18.53 2.52 25.62
C ALA A 44 -18.14 1.55 24.49
N LEU A 45 -16.99 0.92 24.66
CA LEU A 45 -16.47 -0.14 23.80
C LEU A 45 -16.31 -1.42 24.62
N THR A 46 -16.83 -2.54 24.12
CA THR A 46 -16.53 -3.88 24.65
C THR A 46 -15.72 -4.67 23.64
N LEU A 47 -14.59 -5.21 24.09
CA LEU A 47 -13.73 -6.13 23.35
C LEU A 47 -13.99 -7.56 23.86
N ARG A 48 -14.22 -8.50 22.96
CA ARG A 48 -14.44 -9.92 23.31
C ARG A 48 -13.56 -10.81 22.46
N THR A 49 -12.56 -11.45 23.05
CA THR A 49 -11.72 -12.45 22.39
C THR A 49 -12.14 -13.86 22.81
N ILE A 50 -11.98 -14.83 21.91
CA ILE A 50 -12.29 -16.25 22.16
C ILE A 50 -11.09 -17.05 22.69
N GLY A 51 -9.93 -16.42 22.85
CA GLY A 51 -8.71 -17.07 23.33
C GLY A 51 -7.63 -16.10 23.76
N GLY A 52 -6.45 -16.64 24.05
CA GLY A 52 -5.28 -15.85 24.43
C GLY A 52 -5.39 -15.23 25.83
N ILE A 53 -4.71 -14.08 25.99
CA ILE A 53 -4.69 -13.28 27.21
C ILE A 53 -5.18 -11.86 26.91
N ILE A 54 -5.51 -11.11 27.97
CA ILE A 54 -5.76 -9.67 27.85
C ILE A 54 -4.43 -8.94 28.02
N ASP A 55 -3.82 -8.57 26.90
CA ASP A 55 -2.62 -7.75 26.85
C ASP A 55 -2.96 -6.40 26.21
N ILE A 56 -3.02 -5.34 27.02
CA ILE A 56 -3.51 -4.02 26.59
C ILE A 56 -2.37 -3.01 26.68
N HIS A 57 -2.12 -2.33 25.56
CA HIS A 57 -1.20 -1.22 25.46
C HIS A 57 -2.00 0.07 25.22
N VAL A 58 -1.65 1.12 25.96
CA VAL A 58 -2.26 2.45 25.82
C VAL A 58 -1.16 3.45 25.47
N PHE A 59 -1.37 4.19 24.40
CA PHE A 59 -0.46 5.21 23.88
C PHE A 59 -1.08 6.58 24.12
N LEU A 60 -0.39 7.46 24.84
CA LEU A 60 -0.96 8.65 25.49
C LEU A 60 -0.89 9.95 24.67
N GLY A 61 -0.32 9.93 23.45
CA GLY A 61 -0.28 11.12 22.58
C GLY A 61 0.71 12.19 23.07
N PRO A 62 0.33 13.49 23.11
CA PRO A 62 -1.05 13.99 23.19
C PRO A 62 -1.81 14.14 21.86
N THR A 63 -1.17 14.17 20.70
CA THR A 63 -1.90 14.32 19.42
C THR A 63 -2.20 12.97 18.76
N PRO A 64 -3.20 12.87 17.85
CA PRO A 64 -3.43 11.67 17.04
C PRO A 64 -2.16 11.10 16.42
N GLU A 65 -1.38 11.95 15.75
CA GLU A 65 -0.13 11.55 15.11
C GLU A 65 0.92 11.02 16.10
N GLU A 66 1.03 11.62 17.29
CA GLU A 66 1.95 11.12 18.32
C GLU A 66 1.51 9.76 18.88
N THR A 67 0.21 9.49 18.95
CA THR A 67 -0.26 8.15 19.34
C THR A 67 0.09 7.10 18.28
N ASN A 68 -0.02 7.43 16.98
CA ASN A 68 0.44 6.57 15.87
C ASN A 68 1.94 6.29 15.98
N VAL A 69 2.75 7.35 16.23
CA VAL A 69 4.21 7.22 16.41
C VAL A 69 4.55 6.32 17.60
N GLN A 70 3.85 6.46 18.73
CA GLN A 70 4.06 5.62 19.91
C GLN A 70 3.69 4.15 19.64
N TYR A 71 2.60 3.90 18.91
CA TYR A 71 2.23 2.56 18.45
C TYR A 71 3.29 1.97 17.52
N ALA A 72 3.74 2.72 16.51
CA ALA A 72 4.80 2.28 15.58
C ALA A 72 6.15 2.05 16.31
N THR A 73 6.44 2.81 17.36
CA THR A 73 7.64 2.59 18.20
C THR A 73 7.61 1.22 18.88
N MET A 74 6.43 0.75 19.28
CA MET A 74 6.27 -0.58 19.89
C MET A 74 6.25 -1.69 18.84
N MET A 75 5.50 -1.50 17.74
CA MET A 75 5.29 -2.55 16.75
C MET A 75 6.43 -2.68 15.73
N GLY A 76 7.27 -1.67 15.62
CA GLY A 76 8.32 -1.53 14.62
C GLY A 76 7.91 -0.59 13.50
N TYR A 77 8.87 0.22 13.04
CA TYR A 77 8.63 1.23 12.02
C TYR A 77 8.44 0.61 10.63
N PRO A 78 7.64 1.24 9.75
CA PRO A 78 7.45 0.76 8.39
C PRO A 78 8.75 0.53 7.64
N ALA A 79 8.78 -0.49 6.77
CA ALA A 79 9.84 -0.67 5.80
C ALA A 79 9.98 0.58 4.94
N PHE A 80 11.22 1.00 4.66
CA PHE A 80 11.43 2.06 3.71
C PHE A 80 11.32 1.49 2.29
N PRO A 81 10.34 1.92 1.47
CA PRO A 81 10.12 1.34 0.14
C PRO A 81 11.26 1.72 -0.82
N PRO A 82 11.63 0.88 -1.80
CA PRO A 82 12.44 1.34 -2.92
C PRO A 82 11.63 2.34 -3.77
N TYR A 83 12.32 3.30 -4.40
CA TYR A 83 11.69 4.44 -5.06
C TYR A 83 10.77 4.01 -6.22
N TRP A 84 11.15 2.99 -6.98
CA TRP A 84 10.34 2.44 -8.07
C TRP A 84 8.99 1.89 -7.60
N SER A 85 8.89 1.42 -6.35
CA SER A 85 7.63 0.85 -5.82
C SER A 85 6.56 1.92 -5.62
N LEU A 86 6.95 3.19 -5.54
CA LEU A 86 6.03 4.34 -5.52
C LEU A 86 5.51 4.70 -6.92
N GLY A 87 6.06 4.14 -7.99
CA GLY A 87 5.54 4.29 -9.34
C GLY A 87 4.16 3.64 -9.52
N PHE A 88 3.63 3.71 -10.73
CA PHE A 88 2.35 3.07 -11.08
C PHE A 88 2.54 1.59 -11.44
N HIS A 89 1.66 0.74 -10.91
CA HIS A 89 1.64 -0.70 -11.14
C HIS A 89 0.44 -1.07 -12.01
N LEU A 90 0.66 -1.87 -13.05
CA LEU A 90 -0.41 -2.42 -13.88
C LEU A 90 -0.53 -3.93 -13.69
N SER A 91 -1.75 -4.39 -13.43
CA SER A 91 -2.06 -5.78 -13.12
C SER A 91 -3.42 -6.18 -13.68
N ARG A 92 -3.65 -7.47 -13.84
CA ARG A 92 -4.99 -8.09 -13.89
C ARG A 92 -4.87 -9.59 -13.67
N TRP A 93 -5.96 -10.19 -13.21
CA TRP A 93 -6.24 -11.59 -13.43
C TRP A 93 -6.70 -11.81 -14.87
N GLY A 94 -5.97 -12.63 -15.63
CA GLY A 94 -6.39 -13.06 -16.97
C GLY A 94 -5.85 -12.22 -18.12
N TYR A 95 -4.53 -11.93 -18.14
CA TYR A 95 -3.84 -11.58 -19.39
C TYR A 95 -3.83 -12.76 -20.38
N ASN A 96 -3.96 -13.99 -19.86
CA ASN A 96 -4.04 -15.28 -20.55
C ASN A 96 -2.76 -15.75 -21.25
N SER A 97 -1.85 -14.84 -21.63
CA SER A 97 -0.57 -15.14 -22.28
C SER A 97 0.37 -13.95 -22.22
N THR A 98 1.64 -14.16 -22.57
CA THR A 98 2.62 -13.08 -22.77
C THR A 98 2.20 -12.08 -23.85
N THR A 99 1.36 -12.48 -24.82
CA THR A 99 0.81 -11.57 -25.84
C THR A 99 -0.15 -10.57 -25.22
N GLY A 100 -1.02 -11.00 -24.29
CA GLY A 100 -1.97 -10.11 -23.62
C GLY A 100 -1.27 -9.03 -22.78
N VAL A 101 -0.17 -9.40 -22.11
CA VAL A 101 0.68 -8.44 -21.39
C VAL A 101 1.27 -7.40 -22.35
N ARG A 102 1.84 -7.85 -23.48
CA ARG A 102 2.42 -6.94 -24.49
C ARG A 102 1.37 -5.99 -25.06
N GLU A 103 0.16 -6.47 -25.34
CA GLU A 103 -0.94 -5.64 -25.83
C GLU A 103 -1.33 -4.55 -24.83
N ALA A 104 -1.44 -4.88 -23.53
CA ALA A 104 -1.67 -3.89 -22.48
C ALA A 104 -0.52 -2.87 -22.39
N ARG A 105 0.74 -3.36 -22.41
CA ARG A 105 1.93 -2.50 -22.37
C ARG A 105 1.98 -1.53 -23.56
N GLU A 106 1.65 -1.99 -24.77
CA GLU A 106 1.61 -1.15 -25.97
C GLU A 106 0.54 -0.06 -25.89
N ARG A 107 -0.64 -0.35 -25.30
CA ARG A 107 -1.66 0.69 -25.03
C ARG A 107 -1.14 1.77 -24.09
N MET A 108 -0.45 1.38 -23.01
CA MET A 108 0.17 2.33 -22.07
C MET A 108 1.23 3.20 -22.74
N LYS A 109 2.14 2.58 -23.51
CA LYS A 109 3.18 3.29 -24.29
C LYS A 109 2.61 4.25 -25.31
N ALA A 110 1.59 3.82 -26.06
CA ALA A 110 0.98 4.63 -27.12
C ALA A 110 0.42 5.97 -26.60
N MET A 111 0.08 6.03 -25.31
CA MET A 111 -0.45 7.21 -24.65
C MET A 111 0.56 7.92 -23.73
N GLY A 112 1.78 7.39 -23.58
CA GLY A 112 2.81 7.95 -22.70
C GLY A 112 2.44 7.88 -21.21
N ILE A 113 1.65 6.87 -20.82
CA ILE A 113 1.17 6.73 -19.44
C ILE A 113 2.32 6.18 -18.57
N PRO A 114 2.68 6.85 -17.46
CA PRO A 114 3.74 6.37 -16.59
C PRO A 114 3.46 4.97 -16.02
N GLN A 115 4.47 4.12 -15.98
CA GLN A 115 4.40 2.76 -15.44
C GLN A 115 5.79 2.31 -14.99
N ASP A 116 5.89 1.83 -13.74
CA ASP A 116 7.13 1.24 -13.20
C ASP A 116 7.04 -0.27 -13.06
N VAL A 117 5.84 -0.82 -12.88
CA VAL A 117 5.69 -2.22 -12.53
C VAL A 117 4.64 -2.90 -13.38
N GLN A 118 4.98 -4.08 -13.88
CA GLN A 118 4.05 -5.02 -14.48
C GLN A 118 3.87 -6.20 -13.54
N THR A 119 2.63 -6.43 -13.10
CA THR A 119 2.27 -7.53 -12.20
C THR A 119 1.59 -8.64 -12.98
N MET A 120 1.95 -9.90 -12.67
CA MET A 120 1.34 -11.10 -13.24
C MET A 120 0.57 -11.85 -12.15
N ASP A 121 -0.68 -12.18 -12.46
CA ASP A 121 -1.57 -13.01 -11.63
C ASP A 121 -1.42 -14.51 -12.01
N ILE A 122 -2.18 -15.40 -11.38
CA ILE A 122 -2.04 -16.86 -11.42
C ILE A 122 -2.14 -17.47 -12.82
N ASP A 123 -2.60 -16.72 -13.84
CA ASP A 123 -2.68 -17.19 -15.21
C ASP A 123 -1.32 -17.46 -15.86
N TYR A 124 -0.21 -16.94 -15.31
CA TYR A 124 1.12 -17.31 -15.76
C TYR A 124 1.52 -18.73 -15.36
N MET A 125 0.98 -19.26 -14.25
CA MET A 125 1.40 -20.51 -13.65
C MET A 125 0.90 -21.73 -14.43
N TYR A 126 1.68 -22.80 -14.45
CA TYR A 126 1.21 -24.07 -15.02
C TYR A 126 0.17 -24.69 -14.09
N ARG A 127 -1.10 -24.69 -14.53
CA ARG A 127 -2.25 -25.21 -13.75
C ARG A 127 -2.34 -24.56 -12.36
N GLN A 128 -2.03 -23.27 -12.27
CA GLN A 128 -2.09 -22.47 -11.03
C GLN A 128 -1.18 -23.02 -9.91
N ARG A 129 -0.09 -23.69 -10.28
CA ARG A 129 0.90 -24.21 -9.31
C ARG A 129 2.02 -23.19 -9.12
N ASP A 130 2.25 -22.80 -7.88
CA ASP A 130 3.38 -21.97 -7.48
C ASP A 130 4.73 -22.47 -8.03
N PHE A 131 5.66 -21.55 -8.24
CA PHE A 131 7.01 -21.83 -8.77
C PHE A 131 7.04 -22.54 -10.13
N THR A 132 6.01 -22.34 -10.94
CA THR A 132 5.93 -22.81 -12.33
C THR A 132 5.43 -21.72 -13.26
N TYR A 133 5.63 -21.88 -14.57
CA TYR A 133 4.94 -21.09 -15.58
C TYR A 133 4.41 -22.01 -16.70
N ASP A 134 3.30 -21.63 -17.33
CA ASP A 134 2.64 -22.43 -18.34
C ASP A 134 3.51 -22.57 -19.61
N PRO A 135 3.84 -23.81 -20.04
CA PRO A 135 4.77 -24.02 -21.14
C PRO A 135 4.15 -23.80 -22.53
N THR A 136 2.89 -23.38 -22.61
CA THR A 136 2.15 -23.17 -23.87
C THR A 136 1.86 -21.69 -24.10
N ASN A 137 1.09 -21.06 -23.21
CA ASN A 137 0.66 -19.67 -23.34
C ASN A 137 1.69 -18.69 -22.76
N TRP A 138 2.58 -19.18 -21.90
CA TRP A 138 3.63 -18.40 -21.24
C TRP A 138 5.03 -18.94 -21.55
N ALA A 139 5.18 -19.68 -22.65
CA ALA A 139 6.43 -20.34 -23.03
C ALA A 139 7.63 -19.36 -23.18
N ASP A 140 7.36 -18.12 -23.58
CA ASP A 140 8.34 -17.03 -23.75
C ASP A 140 8.33 -16.02 -22.59
N MET A 141 7.82 -16.40 -21.41
CA MET A 141 7.79 -15.52 -20.23
C MET A 141 9.17 -14.98 -19.81
N PRO A 142 10.29 -15.75 -19.87
CA PRO A 142 11.62 -15.18 -19.62
C PRO A 142 11.99 -14.05 -20.59
N ASP A 143 11.61 -14.17 -21.87
CA ASP A 143 11.85 -13.13 -22.88
C ASP A 143 11.00 -11.88 -22.59
N LEU A 144 9.72 -12.06 -22.21
CA LEU A 144 8.84 -10.96 -21.79
C LEU A 144 9.41 -10.20 -20.58
N ILE A 145 9.90 -10.88 -19.55
CA ILE A 145 10.50 -10.23 -18.38
C ILE A 145 11.71 -9.38 -18.82
N GLN A 146 12.56 -9.93 -19.69
CA GLN A 146 13.71 -9.18 -20.22
C GLN A 146 13.29 -7.97 -21.06
N GLU A 147 12.21 -8.06 -21.84
CA GLU A 147 11.61 -6.94 -22.58
C GLU A 147 11.14 -5.83 -21.62
N LEU A 148 10.45 -6.20 -20.53
CA LEU A 148 9.98 -5.25 -19.52
C LEU A 148 11.15 -4.57 -18.79
N HIS A 149 12.20 -5.32 -18.44
CA HIS A 149 13.42 -4.74 -17.86
C HIS A 149 14.13 -3.78 -18.82
N ASN A 150 14.14 -4.07 -20.13
CA ASN A 150 14.71 -3.17 -21.15
C ASN A 150 13.92 -1.85 -21.28
N ASP A 151 12.64 -1.85 -20.90
CA ASP A 151 11.79 -0.66 -20.81
C ASP A 151 11.93 0.06 -19.44
N ASN A 152 12.85 -0.37 -18.57
CA ASN A 152 13.03 0.08 -17.20
C ASN A 152 11.83 -0.20 -16.27
N LEU A 153 11.06 -1.26 -16.53
CA LEU A 153 10.02 -1.73 -15.63
C LEU A 153 10.55 -2.81 -14.68
N ARG A 154 9.86 -2.98 -13.56
CA ARG A 154 10.01 -4.09 -12.61
C ARG A 154 8.88 -5.09 -12.81
N VAL A 155 9.10 -6.34 -12.40
CA VAL A 155 8.12 -7.42 -12.49
C VAL A 155 7.73 -7.91 -11.10
N THR A 156 6.43 -7.95 -10.85
CA THR A 156 5.84 -8.60 -9.66
C THR A 156 5.14 -9.87 -10.08
N LEU A 157 5.39 -10.99 -9.40
CA LEU A 157 4.65 -12.23 -9.58
C LEU A 157 3.81 -12.53 -8.34
N ILE A 158 2.56 -12.96 -8.55
CA ILE A 158 1.77 -13.56 -7.48
C ILE A 158 2.36 -14.91 -7.07
N LEU A 159 2.28 -15.25 -5.79
CA LEU A 159 2.48 -16.58 -5.22
C LEU A 159 1.37 -16.84 -4.19
N ASP A 160 0.87 -18.07 -4.16
CA ASP A 160 -0.13 -18.51 -3.20
C ASP A 160 0.50 -19.49 -2.20
N PRO A 161 0.17 -19.42 -0.90
CA PRO A 161 0.81 -20.26 0.10
C PRO A 161 0.53 -21.76 -0.12
N ALA A 162 -0.61 -22.12 -0.71
CA ALA A 162 -1.08 -23.50 -0.77
C ALA A 162 -0.50 -24.28 -1.97
N LEU A 163 0.15 -25.42 -1.71
CA LEU A 163 0.77 -26.25 -2.74
C LEU A 163 -0.05 -27.49 -3.07
N VAL A 164 -0.06 -27.90 -4.35
CA VAL A 164 -0.69 -29.16 -4.78
C VAL A 164 -0.02 -30.39 -4.17
N ILE A 165 -0.82 -31.37 -3.75
CA ILE A 165 -0.37 -32.70 -3.33
C ILE A 165 0.08 -33.60 -4.51
N ASP A 166 1.16 -33.24 -5.17
CA ASP A 166 1.77 -34.02 -6.27
C ASP A 166 3.26 -34.25 -5.98
N PHE A 167 3.55 -34.91 -4.87
CA PHE A 167 4.93 -35.13 -4.38
C PHE A 167 5.84 -35.81 -5.40
N ASP A 168 5.30 -36.67 -6.27
CA ASP A 168 6.12 -37.38 -7.25
C ASP A 168 6.53 -36.52 -8.46
N ASN A 169 5.76 -35.48 -8.80
CA ASN A 169 5.96 -34.70 -10.05
C ASN A 169 6.03 -33.18 -9.84
N TYR A 170 5.88 -32.70 -8.60
CA TYR A 170 5.93 -31.28 -8.27
C TYR A 170 7.04 -31.01 -7.24
N PRO A 171 8.23 -30.59 -7.70
CA PRO A 171 9.42 -30.50 -6.85
C PRO A 171 9.29 -29.61 -5.60
N PRO A 172 8.61 -28.45 -5.61
CA PRO A 172 8.37 -27.66 -4.41
C PRO A 172 7.65 -28.46 -3.31
N ALA A 173 6.57 -29.18 -3.67
CA ALA A 173 5.84 -30.03 -2.73
C ALA A 173 6.69 -31.19 -2.21
N GLN A 174 7.48 -31.83 -3.07
CA GLN A 174 8.39 -32.92 -2.67
C GLN A 174 9.44 -32.43 -1.66
N ARG A 175 10.11 -31.30 -1.96
CA ARG A 175 11.11 -30.72 -1.06
C ARG A 175 10.48 -30.28 0.27
N GLY A 176 9.29 -29.71 0.24
CA GLY A 176 8.55 -29.36 1.45
C GLY A 176 8.20 -30.59 2.29
N LYS A 177 7.84 -31.70 1.65
CA LYS A 177 7.59 -32.98 2.33
C LYS A 177 8.87 -33.55 2.95
N ASP A 178 9.98 -33.52 2.21
CA ASP A 178 11.28 -33.99 2.72
C ASP A 178 11.78 -33.17 3.92
N ALA A 179 11.44 -31.87 3.97
CA ALA A 179 11.76 -30.97 5.07
C ALA A 179 10.66 -30.88 6.15
N ASP A 180 9.55 -31.63 6.00
CA ASP A 180 8.43 -31.69 6.94
C ASP A 180 7.81 -30.32 7.33
N VAL A 181 7.57 -29.47 6.32
CA VAL A 181 7.27 -28.03 6.51
C VAL A 181 5.78 -27.67 6.55
N PHE A 182 4.89 -28.64 6.34
CA PHE A 182 3.46 -28.37 6.19
C PHE A 182 2.70 -28.46 7.52
N ILE A 183 1.63 -27.67 7.62
CA ILE A 183 0.67 -27.70 8.72
C ILE A 183 0.07 -29.10 8.87
N LYS A 184 -0.06 -29.56 10.13
CA LYS A 184 -0.53 -30.91 10.47
C LYS A 184 -1.79 -30.90 11.30
N TRP A 185 -2.52 -32.00 11.30
CA TRP A 185 -3.53 -32.29 12.32
C TRP A 185 -2.87 -32.40 13.70
N SER A 186 -3.52 -31.88 14.75
CA SER A 186 -3.01 -31.99 16.13
C SER A 186 -3.01 -33.40 16.70
N ASP A 187 -3.87 -34.28 16.17
CA ASP A 187 -3.94 -35.70 16.50
C ASP A 187 -4.23 -36.49 15.23
N LYS A 188 -3.54 -37.61 15.04
CA LYS A 188 -3.76 -38.53 13.91
C LYS A 188 -5.18 -39.10 13.88
N ALA A 189 -5.88 -39.14 15.00
CA ALA A 189 -7.28 -39.53 15.08
C ALA A 189 -8.24 -38.51 14.44
N LEU A 190 -7.80 -37.27 14.22
CA LEU A 190 -8.58 -36.22 13.56
C LEU A 190 -8.41 -36.21 12.04
N VAL A 191 -7.40 -36.91 11.52
CA VAL A 191 -7.15 -37.01 10.07
C VAL A 191 -8.38 -37.65 9.40
N PRO A 192 -9.00 -36.99 8.39
CA PRO A 192 -10.15 -37.53 7.69
C PRO A 192 -9.85 -38.90 7.08
N ALA A 193 -10.79 -39.83 7.20
CA ALA A 193 -10.62 -41.20 6.68
C ALA A 193 -10.52 -41.25 5.15
N ASP A 194 -11.01 -40.22 4.47
CA ASP A 194 -10.96 -39.97 3.03
C ASP A 194 -9.81 -39.03 2.61
N GLN A 195 -8.88 -38.71 3.52
CA GLN A 195 -7.67 -37.97 3.18
C GLN A 195 -6.79 -38.77 2.21
N GLU A 196 -6.11 -38.05 1.33
CA GLU A 196 -5.33 -38.63 0.24
C GLU A 196 -4.19 -39.52 0.73
N PRO A 197 -3.99 -40.71 0.14
CA PRO A 197 -2.89 -41.58 0.51
C PRO A 197 -1.53 -40.88 0.33
N GLY A 198 -0.67 -40.95 1.35
CA GLY A 198 0.70 -40.42 1.27
C GLY A 198 0.87 -38.96 1.67
N THR A 199 -0.18 -38.30 2.16
CA THR A 199 -0.11 -36.95 2.77
C THR A 199 0.12 -36.99 4.29
N ASP A 200 0.53 -38.13 4.84
CA ASP A 200 0.80 -38.34 6.27
C ASP A 200 -0.30 -37.76 7.18
N ASP A 201 0.07 -36.90 8.15
CA ASP A 201 -0.86 -36.15 9.01
C ASP A 201 -0.98 -34.67 8.61
N TYR A 202 -0.63 -34.31 7.38
CA TYR A 202 -0.79 -32.95 6.87
C TYR A 202 -2.27 -32.55 6.78
N MET A 203 -2.52 -31.26 6.99
CA MET A 203 -3.82 -30.62 6.76
C MET A 203 -4.03 -30.44 5.26
N VAL A 204 -5.05 -31.10 4.71
CA VAL A 204 -5.36 -31.07 3.27
C VAL A 204 -6.57 -30.17 3.01
N GLY A 205 -6.43 -29.23 2.09
CA GLY A 205 -7.47 -28.31 1.66
C GLY A 205 -7.61 -28.23 0.13
N TYR A 206 -8.11 -27.11 -0.37
CA TYR A 206 -8.26 -26.81 -1.79
C TYR A 206 -8.29 -25.30 -2.03
N VAL A 207 -7.54 -24.83 -3.03
CA VAL A 207 -7.51 -23.41 -3.46
C VAL A 207 -7.60 -23.34 -5.00
N TRP A 208 -6.71 -22.60 -5.67
CA TRP A 208 -6.72 -22.44 -7.12
C TRP A 208 -6.32 -23.69 -7.89
N PRO A 209 -5.21 -24.36 -7.55
CA PRO A 209 -4.75 -25.49 -8.34
C PRO A 209 -5.81 -26.58 -8.49
N ASP A 210 -5.74 -27.32 -9.59
CA ASP A 210 -6.75 -28.31 -9.96
C ASP A 210 -6.70 -29.64 -9.19
N ASN A 211 -6.09 -29.64 -8.02
CA ASN A 211 -6.07 -30.77 -7.08
C ASN A 211 -5.99 -30.24 -5.65
N LYS A 212 -6.21 -31.11 -4.67
CA LYS A 212 -6.12 -30.78 -3.24
C LYS A 212 -4.76 -30.16 -2.91
N THR A 213 -4.75 -29.34 -1.87
CA THR A 213 -3.58 -28.56 -1.48
C THR A 213 -3.16 -28.82 -0.04
N ILE A 214 -1.92 -28.47 0.29
CA ILE A 214 -1.31 -28.47 1.61
C ILE A 214 -0.74 -27.08 1.89
N PHE A 215 -0.65 -26.73 3.17
CA PHE A 215 -0.31 -25.38 3.62
C PHE A 215 1.04 -25.40 4.35
N PRO A 216 2.04 -24.61 3.94
CA PRO A 216 3.27 -24.40 4.69
C PRO A 216 2.96 -23.79 6.06
N ASP A 217 3.71 -24.21 7.08
CA ASP A 217 3.68 -23.62 8.41
C ASP A 217 4.75 -22.52 8.49
N PHE A 218 4.43 -21.29 8.11
CA PHE A 218 5.42 -20.20 8.08
C PHE A 218 5.94 -19.75 9.46
N LEU A 219 5.38 -20.26 10.56
CA LEU A 219 6.01 -20.11 11.88
C LEU A 219 7.23 -21.02 12.02
N ASN A 220 7.25 -22.16 11.31
CA ASN A 220 8.32 -23.15 11.40
C ASN A 220 9.58 -22.63 10.70
N PRO A 221 10.72 -22.51 11.40
CA PRO A 221 11.97 -22.07 10.78
C PRO A 221 12.40 -22.92 9.58
N ASP A 222 12.11 -24.22 9.57
CA ASP A 222 12.42 -25.11 8.44
C ASP A 222 11.52 -24.81 7.23
N ALA A 223 10.26 -24.40 7.46
CA ALA A 223 9.37 -23.95 6.40
C ALA A 223 9.82 -22.61 5.81
N GLN A 224 10.28 -21.68 6.65
CA GLN A 224 10.86 -20.42 6.19
C GLN A 224 12.10 -20.68 5.31
N ALA A 225 13.00 -21.56 5.76
CA ALA A 225 14.19 -21.92 4.99
C ALA A 225 13.84 -22.62 3.66
N TRP A 226 12.84 -23.50 3.65
CA TRP A 226 12.31 -24.11 2.44
C TRP A 226 11.72 -23.04 1.49
N TRP A 227 10.86 -22.16 1.97
CA TRP A 227 10.24 -21.10 1.17
C TRP A 227 11.27 -20.18 0.52
N ILE A 228 12.27 -19.74 1.31
CA ILE A 228 13.39 -18.93 0.80
C ILE A 228 14.15 -19.66 -0.31
N ASN A 229 14.35 -20.98 -0.17
CA ASN A 229 14.99 -21.78 -1.21
C ASN A 229 14.11 -21.91 -2.46
N GLU A 230 12.80 -22.09 -2.33
CA GLU A 230 11.88 -22.13 -3.49
C GLU A 230 11.85 -20.81 -4.24
N LEU A 231 11.79 -19.67 -3.53
CA LEU A 231 11.92 -18.34 -4.13
C LEU A 231 13.21 -18.22 -4.96
N LYS A 232 14.35 -18.60 -4.40
CA LYS A 232 15.64 -18.55 -5.12
C LYS A 232 15.65 -19.43 -6.36
N LEU A 233 15.19 -20.68 -6.23
CA LEU A 233 15.12 -21.61 -7.36
C LEU A 233 14.20 -21.08 -8.47
N PHE A 234 13.12 -20.39 -8.10
CA PHE A 234 12.21 -19.81 -9.07
C PHE A 234 12.76 -18.53 -9.69
N HIS A 235 13.48 -17.71 -8.93
CA HIS A 235 14.18 -16.53 -9.45
C HIS A 235 15.26 -16.91 -10.50
N ASP A 236 15.93 -18.05 -10.33
CA ASP A 236 16.85 -18.61 -11.34
C ASP A 236 16.15 -18.97 -12.67
N ILE A 237 14.82 -19.11 -12.66
CA ILE A 237 13.99 -19.40 -13.84
C ILE A 237 13.38 -18.12 -14.40
N LEU A 238 12.79 -17.28 -13.54
CA LEU A 238 12.15 -16.01 -13.89
C LEU A 238 12.74 -14.91 -13.01
N ALA A 239 13.43 -13.95 -13.62
CA ALA A 239 14.03 -12.81 -12.92
C ALA A 239 12.99 -11.76 -12.52
N TYR A 240 12.07 -12.11 -11.62
CA TYR A 240 11.14 -11.15 -11.00
C TYR A 240 11.88 -10.17 -10.09
N ASP A 241 11.27 -9.04 -9.75
CA ASP A 241 11.85 -8.01 -8.86
C ASP A 241 11.14 -7.93 -7.50
N SER A 242 9.92 -8.46 -7.41
CA SER A 242 9.10 -8.46 -6.19
C SER A 242 8.05 -9.57 -6.21
N ILE A 243 7.49 -9.87 -5.03
CA ILE A 243 6.48 -10.91 -4.87
C ILE A 243 5.20 -10.30 -4.31
N TRP A 244 4.08 -10.74 -4.88
CA TRP A 244 2.75 -10.57 -4.32
C TRP A 244 2.32 -11.90 -3.70
N ILE A 245 2.21 -11.97 -2.38
CA ILE A 245 1.65 -13.12 -1.67
C ILE A 245 0.15 -12.90 -1.45
N ASP A 246 -0.66 -13.81 -1.98
CA ASP A 246 -2.12 -13.75 -1.88
C ASP A 246 -2.68 -14.97 -1.15
N MET A 247 -3.98 -14.98 -0.86
CA MET A 247 -4.67 -16.15 -0.27
C MET A 247 -4.14 -16.57 1.11
N ASN A 248 -3.50 -15.65 1.82
CA ASN A 248 -2.71 -15.91 3.01
C ASN A 248 -3.40 -15.57 4.33
N GLU A 249 -4.73 -15.61 4.38
CA GLU A 249 -5.48 -15.56 5.63
C GLU A 249 -5.17 -16.72 6.61
N PRO A 250 -4.96 -18.00 6.21
CA PRO A 250 -4.95 -18.63 4.88
C PRO A 250 -6.35 -18.99 4.37
N ALA A 251 -6.59 -18.71 3.10
CA ALA A 251 -7.84 -19.07 2.44
C ALA A 251 -7.89 -20.58 2.13
N ASN A 252 -9.06 -21.18 2.32
CA ASN A 252 -9.36 -22.54 1.89
C ASN A 252 -10.78 -22.61 1.35
N PHE A 253 -10.94 -23.03 0.09
CA PHE A 253 -12.23 -23.00 -0.56
C PHE A 253 -13.12 -24.14 -0.08
N GLY A 254 -14.37 -23.80 0.24
CA GLY A 254 -15.42 -24.77 0.53
C GLY A 254 -15.24 -25.56 1.82
N THR A 255 -14.43 -25.11 2.79
CA THR A 255 -14.37 -25.76 4.11
C THR A 255 -15.79 -25.94 4.66
N ASN A 256 -16.08 -27.14 5.14
CA ASN A 256 -17.40 -27.56 5.65
C ASN A 256 -18.55 -27.62 4.61
N LEU A 257 -18.35 -27.26 3.33
CA LEU A 257 -19.33 -27.38 2.23
C LEU A 257 -19.22 -28.70 1.47
N ASP A 258 -20.19 -29.09 0.64
CA ASP A 258 -20.08 -30.35 -0.11
C ASP A 258 -18.88 -30.38 -1.09
N LYS A 259 -18.58 -29.22 -1.68
CA LYS A 259 -17.40 -28.97 -2.51
C LYS A 259 -17.14 -27.47 -2.67
N PRO A 260 -15.90 -27.07 -3.01
CA PRO A 260 -15.56 -25.73 -3.47
C PRO A 260 -16.38 -25.29 -4.70
N TRP A 261 -16.55 -23.98 -4.87
CA TRP A 261 -17.27 -23.41 -6.02
C TRP A 261 -16.51 -23.63 -7.34
N ASN A 262 -15.18 -23.66 -7.30
CA ASN A 262 -14.28 -23.93 -8.41
C ASN A 262 -13.79 -25.39 -8.45
N TRP A 263 -14.44 -26.32 -7.74
CA TRP A 263 -14.06 -27.73 -7.75
C TRP A 263 -14.25 -28.36 -9.15
N PRO A 264 -13.30 -29.19 -9.65
CA PRO A 264 -13.38 -29.73 -11.00
C PRO A 264 -14.66 -30.58 -11.17
N PRO A 265 -15.52 -30.29 -12.16
CA PRO A 265 -16.84 -30.92 -12.28
C PRO A 265 -16.79 -32.43 -12.56
N GLU A 266 -15.67 -32.93 -13.05
CA GLU A 266 -15.41 -34.35 -13.34
C GLU A 266 -14.95 -35.17 -12.13
N LEU A 267 -14.54 -34.52 -11.04
CA LEU A 267 -14.11 -35.18 -9.81
C LEU A 267 -15.27 -35.37 -8.84
N GLU A 268 -15.21 -36.44 -8.04
CA GLU A 268 -16.17 -36.64 -6.96
C GLU A 268 -16.15 -35.42 -6.01
N PRO A 269 -17.32 -34.91 -5.57
CA PRO A 269 -17.39 -33.77 -4.67
C PRO A 269 -16.60 -34.02 -3.39
N TRP A 270 -15.73 -33.07 -3.03
CA TRP A 270 -14.94 -33.13 -1.82
C TRP A 270 -14.64 -31.73 -1.29
N SER A 271 -14.51 -31.61 0.02
CA SER A 271 -13.92 -30.45 0.69
C SER A 271 -13.29 -30.89 2.02
N LEU A 272 -12.47 -30.01 2.61
CA LEU A 272 -12.08 -30.16 4.01
C LEU A 272 -13.31 -30.09 4.92
N LYS A 273 -13.43 -31.06 5.84
CA LYS A 273 -14.48 -31.11 6.89
C LYS A 273 -13.83 -31.02 8.26
N CYS A 274 -14.10 -29.93 8.97
CA CYS A 274 -13.54 -29.74 10.30
C CYS A 274 -14.38 -30.44 11.38
N PRO A 275 -13.73 -30.98 12.44
CA PRO A 275 -14.40 -31.70 13.51
C PRO A 275 -15.43 -30.82 14.26
N ASP A 276 -16.46 -31.45 14.81
CA ASP A 276 -17.41 -30.79 15.70
C ASP A 276 -16.80 -30.73 17.12
N ASN A 277 -16.06 -29.67 17.42
CA ASN A 277 -15.40 -29.47 18.70
C ASN A 277 -15.49 -28.00 19.17
N ALA A 278 -14.98 -27.72 20.37
CA ALA A 278 -15.00 -26.37 20.94
C ALA A 278 -14.00 -25.38 20.30
N LEU A 279 -13.10 -25.84 19.42
CA LEU A 279 -12.18 -24.98 18.68
C LEU A 279 -12.89 -24.44 17.42
N ASP A 280 -13.47 -25.32 16.62
CA ASP A 280 -14.21 -24.95 15.40
C ASP A 280 -15.61 -24.38 15.70
N SER A 281 -16.20 -24.73 16.85
CA SER A 281 -17.48 -24.20 17.35
C SER A 281 -17.32 -23.68 18.79
N PRO A 282 -16.69 -22.51 18.98
CA PRO A 282 -16.39 -21.98 20.30
C PRO A 282 -17.66 -21.67 21.11
N PRO A 283 -17.60 -21.76 22.46
CA PRO A 283 -18.75 -21.45 23.33
C PRO A 283 -19.27 -20.03 23.14
N TYR A 284 -18.40 -19.10 22.77
CA TYR A 284 -18.76 -17.76 22.30
C TYR A 284 -18.64 -17.70 20.78
N PRO A 285 -19.76 -17.84 20.04
CA PRO A 285 -19.72 -17.73 18.59
C PRO A 285 -19.61 -16.26 18.19
N THR A 286 -18.48 -15.88 17.60
CA THR A 286 -18.32 -14.56 16.99
C THR A 286 -19.37 -14.34 15.90
N LYS A 287 -19.62 -13.09 15.55
CA LYS A 287 -20.70 -12.66 14.66
C LYS A 287 -20.55 -13.29 13.29
N MET A 288 -19.32 -13.44 12.83
CA MET A 288 -18.99 -13.95 11.50
C MET A 288 -19.46 -15.38 11.28
N ILE A 289 -19.46 -16.21 12.32
CA ILE A 289 -20.05 -17.55 12.29
C ILE A 289 -21.53 -17.52 11.85
N ARG A 290 -22.26 -16.44 12.15
CA ARG A 290 -23.71 -16.31 11.91
C ARG A 290 -24.08 -15.47 10.69
N VAL A 291 -23.15 -14.69 10.15
CA VAL A 291 -23.41 -13.76 9.04
C VAL A 291 -22.58 -14.08 7.79
N GLY A 292 -21.71 -15.09 7.85
CA GLY A 292 -21.03 -15.63 6.69
C GLY A 292 -22.01 -16.22 5.67
N ASP A 293 -21.51 -16.41 4.45
CA ASP A 293 -22.17 -17.11 3.35
C ASP A 293 -22.19 -18.64 3.54
N ASN A 294 -21.40 -19.17 4.47
CA ASN A 294 -21.39 -20.58 4.86
C ASN A 294 -22.36 -20.88 6.01
N ASN A 295 -23.16 -21.94 5.86
CA ASN A 295 -24.19 -22.34 6.83
C ASN A 295 -23.69 -23.38 7.86
N SER A 296 -22.42 -23.78 7.87
CA SER A 296 -21.86 -24.71 8.86
C SER A 296 -21.80 -24.13 10.26
N ASN A 297 -21.81 -22.81 10.41
CA ASN A 297 -21.63 -22.11 11.69
C ASN A 297 -20.33 -22.52 12.40
N LYS A 298 -19.20 -22.57 11.66
CA LYS A 298 -17.87 -22.84 12.22
C LYS A 298 -16.92 -21.68 11.95
N ILE A 299 -15.97 -21.43 12.84
CA ILE A 299 -14.96 -20.38 12.61
C ILE A 299 -13.93 -20.77 11.54
N SER A 300 -13.87 -22.06 11.16
CA SER A 300 -13.03 -22.56 10.07
C SER A 300 -13.64 -22.38 8.68
N ASP A 301 -14.81 -21.74 8.57
CA ASP A 301 -15.41 -21.47 7.27
C ASP A 301 -14.48 -20.53 6.46
N HIS A 302 -14.16 -20.94 5.22
CA HIS A 302 -13.16 -20.33 4.32
C HIS A 302 -11.69 -20.43 4.73
N THR A 303 -11.35 -21.20 5.75
CA THR A 303 -9.95 -21.45 6.17
C THR A 303 -9.75 -22.90 6.59
N ILE A 304 -8.58 -23.25 7.12
CA ILE A 304 -8.27 -24.61 7.60
C ILE A 304 -8.84 -24.85 9.01
N CYS A 305 -8.81 -26.10 9.48
CA CYS A 305 -9.41 -26.45 10.77
C CYS A 305 -8.66 -25.86 11.96
N MET A 306 -9.39 -25.44 12.98
CA MET A 306 -8.81 -24.78 14.16
C MET A 306 -7.93 -25.71 15.00
N SER A 307 -8.15 -27.02 14.88
CA SER A 307 -7.34 -28.06 15.52
C SER A 307 -6.04 -28.38 14.78
N ALA A 308 -5.63 -27.59 13.78
CA ALA A 308 -4.34 -27.77 13.12
C ALA A 308 -3.19 -27.31 14.02
N ASN A 309 -2.03 -27.98 13.95
CA ASN A 309 -0.81 -27.62 14.65
C ASN A 309 0.14 -26.84 13.74
N GLN A 310 0.70 -25.77 14.30
CA GLN A 310 1.82 -25.00 13.77
C GLN A 310 2.92 -24.88 14.83
N THR A 311 4.15 -24.53 14.48
CA THR A 311 5.25 -24.44 15.45
C THR A 311 6.27 -23.37 15.09
N ASP A 312 6.86 -22.72 16.10
CA ASP A 312 8.03 -21.84 15.92
C ASP A 312 9.37 -22.58 16.08
N GLY A 313 9.34 -23.91 16.04
CA GLY A 313 10.49 -24.79 16.32
C GLY A 313 10.74 -25.05 17.82
N THR A 314 10.09 -24.30 18.71
CA THR A 314 10.22 -24.47 20.18
C THR A 314 8.89 -24.83 20.84
N THR A 315 7.80 -24.24 20.37
CA THR A 315 6.45 -24.36 20.89
C THR A 315 5.53 -24.75 19.75
N THR A 316 4.56 -25.61 20.04
CA THR A 316 3.47 -25.95 19.12
C THR A 316 2.23 -25.17 19.51
N TYR A 317 1.62 -24.53 18.51
CA TYR A 317 0.42 -23.72 18.62
C TYR A 317 -0.71 -24.37 17.85
N LEU A 318 -1.94 -24.19 18.31
CA LEU A 318 -3.13 -24.50 17.52
C LEU A 318 -3.39 -23.35 16.54
N HIS A 319 -3.85 -23.67 15.34
CA HIS A 319 -4.29 -22.67 14.37
C HIS A 319 -5.39 -21.76 14.93
N TYR A 320 -6.20 -22.24 15.87
CA TYR A 320 -7.11 -21.43 16.67
C TYR A 320 -6.47 -20.17 17.30
N ASP A 321 -5.20 -20.25 17.70
CA ASP A 321 -4.48 -19.16 18.36
C ASP A 321 -3.66 -18.31 17.40
N VAL A 322 -3.21 -18.89 16.27
CA VAL A 322 -2.25 -18.27 15.35
C VAL A 322 -2.79 -18.08 13.93
N HIS A 323 -4.08 -18.30 13.69
CA HIS A 323 -4.74 -18.10 12.38
C HIS A 323 -4.40 -16.71 11.81
N SER A 324 -4.68 -15.66 12.58
CA SER A 324 -4.45 -14.27 12.18
C SER A 324 -2.97 -13.87 12.09
N LEU A 325 -2.03 -14.81 12.29
CA LEU A 325 -0.59 -14.60 12.11
C LEU A 325 -0.05 -15.23 10.82
N TYR A 326 -0.87 -15.97 10.06
CA TYR A 326 -0.41 -16.70 8.87
C TYR A 326 0.18 -15.79 7.79
N GLY A 327 -0.59 -14.78 7.37
CA GLY A 327 -0.10 -13.81 6.38
C GLY A 327 1.09 -13.01 6.88
N TRP A 328 1.12 -12.67 8.17
CA TRP A 328 2.28 -12.00 8.78
C TRP A 328 3.55 -12.86 8.73
N SER A 329 3.47 -14.15 9.09
CA SER A 329 4.65 -15.02 9.09
C SER A 329 5.13 -15.37 7.68
N GLU A 330 4.22 -15.55 6.72
CA GLU A 330 4.58 -15.68 5.30
C GLU A 330 5.26 -14.41 4.75
N THR A 331 4.73 -13.23 5.11
CA THR A 331 5.31 -11.94 4.69
C THR A 331 6.75 -11.83 5.21
N VAL A 332 7.00 -12.17 6.47
CA VAL A 332 8.34 -12.16 7.06
C VAL A 332 9.26 -13.11 6.30
N ALA A 333 8.84 -14.36 6.06
CA ALA A 333 9.63 -15.36 5.34
C ALA A 333 9.97 -14.90 3.92
N THR A 334 8.98 -14.34 3.20
CA THR A 334 9.15 -13.82 1.84
C THR A 334 10.10 -12.63 1.81
N PHE A 335 9.95 -11.69 2.75
CA PHE A 335 10.83 -10.53 2.87
C PHE A 335 12.30 -10.94 3.08
N GLN A 336 12.55 -11.92 3.95
CA GLN A 336 13.89 -12.47 4.15
C GLN A 336 14.42 -13.17 2.88
N GLY A 337 13.58 -13.92 2.18
CA GLY A 337 13.94 -14.56 0.93
C GLY A 337 14.38 -13.55 -0.14
N LEU A 338 13.64 -12.44 -0.26
CA LEU A 338 13.98 -11.36 -1.17
C LEU A 338 15.27 -10.62 -0.79
N LEU A 339 15.58 -10.46 0.50
CA LEU A 339 16.89 -9.94 0.93
C LEU A 339 18.04 -10.85 0.50
N GLU A 340 17.83 -12.17 0.49
CA GLU A 340 18.84 -13.13 0.04
C GLU A 340 18.97 -13.20 -1.48
N ILE A 341 17.89 -12.95 -2.22
CA ILE A 341 17.89 -12.89 -3.70
C ILE A 341 18.51 -11.58 -4.18
N PHE A 342 18.18 -10.46 -3.53
CA PHE A 342 18.61 -9.11 -3.91
C PHE A 342 19.45 -8.44 -2.80
N PRO A 343 20.64 -8.99 -2.46
CA PRO A 343 21.46 -8.44 -1.40
C PRO A 343 21.87 -6.99 -1.70
N GLY A 344 21.76 -6.11 -0.70
CA GLY A 344 22.07 -4.69 -0.86
C GLY A 344 20.93 -3.83 -1.41
N THR A 345 19.72 -4.38 -1.58
CA THR A 345 18.54 -3.65 -2.06
C THR A 345 17.34 -3.82 -1.12
N ARG A 346 16.34 -2.93 -1.24
CA ARG A 346 15.10 -3.02 -0.47
C ARG A 346 14.09 -3.97 -1.11
N PRO A 347 13.60 -4.99 -0.39
CA PRO A 347 12.53 -5.86 -0.87
C PRO A 347 11.19 -5.16 -1.00
N VAL A 348 10.33 -5.73 -1.85
CA VAL A 348 8.90 -5.41 -1.91
C VAL A 348 8.11 -6.71 -1.84
N VAL A 349 7.30 -6.83 -0.79
CA VAL A 349 6.35 -7.94 -0.61
C VAL A 349 4.96 -7.34 -0.51
N LEU A 350 4.11 -7.59 -1.50
CA LEU A 350 2.70 -7.22 -1.47
C LEU A 350 1.91 -8.34 -0.77
N SER A 351 1.21 -8.05 0.33
CA SER A 351 0.53 -9.07 1.15
C SER A 351 -0.92 -8.71 1.45
N ARG A 352 -1.82 -9.70 1.38
CA ARG A 352 -3.24 -9.51 1.67
C ARG A 352 -3.51 -9.51 3.16
N SER A 353 -3.24 -10.62 3.82
CA SER A 353 -3.47 -10.78 5.25
C SER A 353 -2.37 -10.11 6.07
N THR A 354 -2.77 -9.33 7.07
CA THR A 354 -1.86 -8.54 7.90
C THR A 354 -2.26 -8.56 9.38
N PHE A 355 -1.25 -8.39 10.24
CA PHE A 355 -1.33 -8.28 11.69
C PHE A 355 -0.49 -7.07 12.18
N PRO A 356 -0.68 -6.52 13.40
CA PRO A 356 0.19 -5.48 13.95
C PRO A 356 1.68 -5.78 13.74
N GLY A 357 2.41 -4.78 13.23
CA GLY A 357 3.83 -4.90 12.88
C GLY A 357 4.13 -5.36 11.45
N SER A 358 3.11 -5.72 10.65
CA SER A 358 3.29 -6.11 9.23
C SER A 358 3.93 -5.01 8.38
N GLY A 359 3.78 -3.73 8.75
CA GLY A 359 4.37 -2.61 8.00
C GLY A 359 5.89 -2.62 7.92
N GLN A 360 6.57 -3.38 8.78
CA GLN A 360 8.02 -3.62 8.70
C GLN A 360 8.45 -4.43 7.47
N TYR A 361 7.50 -5.07 6.78
CA TYR A 361 7.79 -6.04 5.73
C TYR A 361 6.87 -5.90 4.51
N ALA A 362 5.60 -5.51 4.71
CA ALA A 362 4.56 -5.54 3.69
C ALA A 362 4.27 -4.18 3.04
N VAL A 363 4.05 -4.23 1.73
CA VAL A 363 3.05 -3.43 1.04
C VAL A 363 1.71 -4.12 1.19
N HIS A 364 0.62 -3.37 1.36
CA HIS A 364 -0.74 -3.92 1.46
C HIS A 364 -1.66 -3.34 0.39
N TRP A 365 -2.67 -4.09 -0.03
CA TRP A 365 -3.80 -3.55 -0.80
C TRP A 365 -5.11 -3.96 -0.14
N LEU A 366 -6.14 -3.13 -0.27
CA LEU A 366 -7.43 -3.31 0.41
C LEU A 366 -8.27 -4.50 -0.09
N GLY A 367 -7.68 -5.40 -0.88
CA GLY A 367 -8.32 -6.61 -1.38
C GLY A 367 -9.30 -6.37 -2.52
N ASP A 368 -10.18 -7.36 -2.70
CA ASP A 368 -11.06 -7.53 -3.85
C ASP A 368 -12.26 -6.56 -3.79
N ASN A 369 -11.99 -5.29 -4.07
CA ASN A 369 -13.01 -4.25 -4.13
C ASN A 369 -13.91 -4.37 -5.39
N SER A 370 -15.01 -3.64 -5.43
CA SER A 370 -15.91 -3.59 -6.58
C SER A 370 -15.76 -2.28 -7.34
N ALA A 371 -15.98 -2.35 -8.64
CA ALA A 371 -16.07 -1.22 -9.55
C ALA A 371 -17.37 -0.44 -9.30
N ASP A 372 -17.41 0.33 -8.20
CA ASP A 372 -18.48 1.26 -7.86
C ASP A 372 -17.96 2.46 -7.01
N TRP A 373 -18.79 3.51 -6.94
CA TRP A 373 -18.44 4.76 -6.26
C TRP A 373 -18.37 4.64 -4.73
N GLU A 374 -19.08 3.69 -4.13
CA GLU A 374 -19.04 3.47 -2.68
C GLU A 374 -17.69 2.84 -2.28
N HIS A 375 -17.25 1.82 -3.02
CA HIS A 375 -15.91 1.24 -2.84
C HIS A 375 -14.80 2.24 -3.14
N MET A 376 -15.00 3.16 -4.09
CA MET A 376 -14.06 4.27 -4.30
C MET A 376 -13.98 5.19 -3.08
N HIS A 377 -15.09 5.55 -2.43
CA HIS A 377 -15.06 6.33 -1.18
C HIS A 377 -14.43 5.53 -0.03
N MET A 378 -14.86 4.29 0.18
CA MET A 378 -14.36 3.42 1.24
C MET A 378 -12.86 3.13 1.12
N SER A 379 -12.30 3.19 -0.10
CA SER A 379 -10.85 3.08 -0.30
C SER A 379 -10.05 4.18 0.42
N ILE A 380 -10.63 5.38 0.57
CA ILE A 380 -10.01 6.49 1.29
C ILE A 380 -9.96 6.13 2.77
N VAL A 381 -11.09 5.70 3.34
CA VAL A 381 -11.19 5.27 4.75
C VAL A 381 -10.21 4.13 5.05
N GLY A 382 -10.20 3.08 4.23
CA GLY A 382 -9.27 1.96 4.41
C GLY A 382 -7.80 2.39 4.36
N MET A 383 -7.42 3.24 3.40
CA MET A 383 -6.06 3.78 3.32
C MET A 383 -5.67 4.57 4.58
N LEU A 384 -6.60 5.35 5.14
CA LEU A 384 -6.39 6.12 6.37
C LEU A 384 -6.18 5.20 7.59
N ASP A 385 -7.02 4.16 7.72
CA ASP A 385 -6.91 3.16 8.79
C ASP A 385 -5.55 2.45 8.76
N PHE A 386 -5.09 2.02 7.58
CA PHE A 386 -3.79 1.35 7.45
C PHE A 386 -2.59 2.28 7.74
N ASN A 387 -2.72 3.59 7.51
CA ASN A 387 -1.71 4.55 7.97
C ASN A 387 -1.69 4.71 9.49
N MET A 388 -2.82 4.51 10.19
CA MET A 388 -2.86 4.41 11.64
C MET A 388 -2.29 3.08 12.15
N PHE A 389 -2.48 1.99 11.40
CA PHE A 389 -1.93 0.67 11.72
C PHE A 389 -0.42 0.55 11.47
N GLY A 390 0.25 1.61 11.03
CA GLY A 390 1.69 1.60 10.75
C GLY A 390 2.03 0.89 9.42
N LEU A 391 1.11 0.86 8.47
CA LEU A 391 1.28 0.31 7.11
C LEU A 391 1.03 1.42 6.07
N PRO A 392 1.95 2.38 5.91
CA PRO A 392 1.73 3.53 5.01
C PRO A 392 1.75 3.16 3.52
N MET A 393 2.40 2.06 3.12
CA MET A 393 2.45 1.61 1.73
C MET A 393 1.21 0.79 1.40
N VAL A 394 0.08 1.48 1.21
CA VAL A 394 -1.26 0.89 1.02
C VAL A 394 -2.03 1.58 -0.11
N GLY A 395 -2.96 0.86 -0.74
CA GLY A 395 -3.90 1.38 -1.75
C GLY A 395 -5.03 0.39 -2.07
N ALA A 396 -5.94 0.78 -2.94
CA ALA A 396 -6.99 -0.10 -3.46
C ALA A 396 -6.74 -0.42 -4.95
N ASP A 397 -7.39 -1.46 -5.45
CA ASP A 397 -7.38 -1.75 -6.88
C ASP A 397 -8.16 -0.67 -7.64
N VAL A 398 -7.41 0.15 -8.37
CA VAL A 398 -7.94 1.31 -9.09
C VAL A 398 -8.83 0.84 -10.24
N CYS A 399 -9.97 1.52 -10.39
CA CYS A 399 -11.11 1.15 -11.24
C CYS A 399 -11.96 -0.03 -10.73
N GLY A 400 -11.55 -0.69 -9.65
CA GLY A 400 -12.27 -1.79 -9.00
C GLY A 400 -11.91 -3.17 -9.57
N PHE A 401 -11.81 -4.17 -8.70
CA PHE A 401 -11.47 -5.54 -9.09
C PHE A 401 -12.67 -6.30 -9.67
N PHE A 402 -13.79 -6.35 -8.95
CA PHE A 402 -15.04 -6.94 -9.43
C PHE A 402 -15.87 -5.97 -10.25
N ASN A 403 -16.69 -6.50 -11.16
CA ASN A 403 -17.57 -5.75 -12.08
C ASN A 403 -16.82 -4.90 -13.12
N GLU A 404 -17.54 -4.37 -14.11
CA GLU A 404 -16.96 -3.52 -15.16
C GLU A 404 -17.18 -2.05 -14.81
N PRO A 405 -16.12 -1.22 -14.69
CA PRO A 405 -16.28 0.21 -14.52
C PRO A 405 -16.81 0.86 -15.80
N ASP A 406 -17.52 1.98 -15.65
CA ASP A 406 -17.70 2.90 -16.77
C ASP A 406 -16.49 3.85 -16.91
N MET A 407 -16.41 4.53 -18.05
CA MET A 407 -15.31 5.44 -18.39
C MET A 407 -15.13 6.55 -17.35
N GLU A 408 -16.22 7.15 -16.85
CA GLU A 408 -16.17 8.24 -15.88
C GLU A 408 -15.61 7.73 -14.55
N MET A 409 -16.12 6.59 -14.07
CA MET A 409 -15.69 6.02 -12.81
C MET A 409 -14.21 5.62 -12.86
N CYS A 410 -13.76 4.98 -13.94
CA CYS A 410 -12.34 4.63 -14.07
C CYS A 410 -11.46 5.89 -14.21
N ALA A 411 -11.91 6.93 -14.90
CA ALA A 411 -11.20 8.22 -14.93
C ALA A 411 -11.05 8.83 -13.52
N ARG A 412 -12.14 8.92 -12.75
CA ARG A 412 -12.11 9.44 -11.36
C ARG A 412 -11.31 8.57 -10.41
N TRP A 413 -11.35 7.25 -10.58
CA TRP A 413 -10.53 6.36 -9.77
C TRP A 413 -9.06 6.48 -10.14
N MET A 414 -8.70 6.65 -11.41
CA MET A 414 -7.31 6.91 -11.81
C MET A 414 -6.80 8.25 -11.25
N GLU A 415 -7.66 9.28 -11.18
CA GLU A 415 -7.35 10.53 -10.49
C GLU A 415 -7.03 10.30 -9.00
N LEU A 416 -7.92 9.61 -8.26
CA LEU A 416 -7.73 9.30 -6.84
C LEU A 416 -6.53 8.37 -6.60
N GLY A 417 -6.45 7.28 -7.38
CA GLY A 417 -5.47 6.21 -7.23
C GLY A 417 -4.04 6.68 -7.41
N ALA A 418 -3.83 7.71 -8.25
CA ALA A 418 -2.53 8.38 -8.37
C ALA A 418 -2.03 8.99 -7.04
N PHE A 419 -2.89 9.15 -6.03
CA PHE A 419 -2.53 9.64 -4.69
C PHE A 419 -2.59 8.58 -3.60
N TYR A 420 -2.84 7.31 -3.93
CA TYR A 420 -2.55 6.21 -3.01
C TYR A 420 -1.03 6.03 -2.86
N PRO A 421 -0.50 5.76 -1.66
CA PRO A 421 0.91 5.42 -1.51
C PRO A 421 1.33 4.22 -2.37
N PHE A 422 0.54 3.15 -2.38
CA PHE A 422 0.64 2.06 -3.34
C PHE A 422 -0.43 2.23 -4.43
N SER A 423 0.00 2.50 -5.67
CA SER A 423 -0.90 2.83 -6.79
C SER A 423 -0.91 1.73 -7.84
N ARG A 424 -1.93 0.86 -7.81
CA ARG A 424 -2.11 -0.26 -8.74
C ARG A 424 -3.49 -0.23 -9.40
N ASN A 425 -3.55 -0.37 -10.72
CA ASN A 425 -4.76 -0.80 -11.42
C ASN A 425 -4.73 -2.32 -11.55
N HIS A 426 -5.79 -2.98 -11.08
CA HIS A 426 -5.95 -4.44 -11.10
C HIS A 426 -7.40 -4.78 -11.39
N ASN A 427 -7.64 -5.91 -12.07
CA ASN A 427 -8.93 -6.31 -12.61
C ASN A 427 -9.11 -7.82 -12.47
N THR A 428 -10.35 -8.29 -12.43
CA THR A 428 -10.68 -9.72 -12.30
C THR A 428 -10.77 -10.46 -13.66
N LEU A 429 -10.78 -11.79 -13.59
CA LEU A 429 -10.89 -12.66 -14.76
C LEU A 429 -12.25 -12.53 -15.44
N GLY A 430 -12.24 -12.47 -16.78
CA GLY A 430 -13.45 -12.48 -17.59
C GLY A 430 -14.13 -11.11 -17.75
N MET A 431 -13.62 -10.07 -17.11
CA MET A 431 -14.06 -8.68 -17.33
C MET A 431 -13.30 -8.03 -18.50
N GLN A 432 -13.90 -7.01 -19.10
CA GLN A 432 -13.24 -6.16 -20.09
C GLN A 432 -11.96 -5.53 -19.54
N ASP A 433 -10.99 -5.34 -20.41
CA ASP A 433 -9.75 -4.62 -20.10
C ASP A 433 -10.08 -3.24 -19.53
N GLN A 434 -9.37 -2.86 -18.47
CA GLN A 434 -9.51 -1.55 -17.81
C GLN A 434 -8.17 -0.88 -17.54
N ASP A 435 -7.09 -1.36 -18.19
CA ASP A 435 -5.85 -0.59 -18.20
C ASP A 435 -6.13 0.81 -18.77
N PRO A 436 -5.48 1.87 -18.25
CA PRO A 436 -5.80 3.23 -18.64
C PRO A 436 -5.79 3.52 -20.15
N GLY A 437 -5.03 2.75 -20.93
CA GLY A 437 -4.93 2.91 -22.38
C GLY A 437 -6.14 2.38 -23.18
N VAL A 438 -7.15 1.78 -22.53
CA VAL A 438 -8.36 1.27 -23.20
C VAL A 438 -9.25 2.41 -23.71
N TRP A 439 -9.45 3.46 -22.90
CA TRP A 439 -10.22 4.65 -23.30
C TRP A 439 -9.27 5.84 -23.55
N PRO A 440 -9.37 6.55 -24.69
CA PRO A 440 -8.56 7.74 -24.95
C PRO A 440 -8.70 8.84 -23.88
N GLU A 441 -9.90 9.01 -23.32
CA GLU A 441 -10.18 9.98 -22.26
C GLU A 441 -9.50 9.57 -20.95
N VAL A 442 -9.70 8.32 -20.51
CA VAL A 442 -9.07 7.78 -19.29
C VAL A 442 -7.56 7.81 -19.43
N GLY A 443 -7.01 7.43 -20.57
CA GLY A 443 -5.56 7.42 -20.77
C GLY A 443 -4.94 8.81 -20.73
N ALA A 444 -5.61 9.84 -21.25
CA ALA A 444 -5.14 11.23 -21.17
C ALA A 444 -5.17 11.76 -19.73
N ILE A 445 -6.28 11.55 -19.02
CA ILE A 445 -6.46 11.95 -17.62
C ILE A 445 -5.46 11.22 -16.72
N SER A 446 -5.29 9.91 -16.96
CA SER A 446 -4.35 9.06 -16.24
C SER A 446 -2.91 9.50 -16.46
N ARG A 447 -2.51 9.78 -17.71
CA ARG A 447 -1.17 10.32 -18.00
C ARG A 447 -0.92 11.61 -17.22
N ASP A 448 -1.82 12.58 -17.32
CA ASP A 448 -1.59 13.91 -16.75
C ASP A 448 -1.62 13.89 -15.21
N THR A 449 -2.42 13.01 -14.62
CA THR A 449 -2.52 12.83 -13.16
C THR A 449 -1.36 11.99 -12.61
N LEU A 450 -0.96 10.92 -13.30
CA LEU A 450 0.22 10.15 -12.93
C LEU A 450 1.51 10.96 -13.10
N LEU A 451 1.66 11.76 -14.16
CA LEU A 451 2.83 12.67 -14.26
C LEU A 451 2.88 13.67 -13.09
N LEU A 452 1.73 14.09 -12.56
CA LEU A 452 1.67 14.90 -11.35
C LEU A 452 2.11 14.10 -10.10
N ARG A 453 1.70 12.84 -9.96
CA ARG A 453 2.24 11.93 -8.94
C ARG A 453 3.76 11.83 -9.05
N TYR A 454 4.27 11.50 -10.23
CA TYR A 454 5.70 11.30 -10.51
C TYR A 454 6.51 12.56 -10.20
N LYS A 455 5.94 13.74 -10.50
CA LYS A 455 6.55 15.02 -10.15
C LYS A 455 6.80 15.13 -8.65
N TYR A 456 5.83 14.77 -7.82
CA TYR A 456 5.92 14.89 -6.35
C TYR A 456 6.40 13.63 -5.63
N LEU A 457 6.93 12.62 -6.33
CA LEU A 457 7.56 11.47 -5.69
C LEU A 457 8.70 11.83 -4.73
N PRO A 458 9.55 12.85 -4.97
CA PRO A 458 10.54 13.26 -3.96
C PRO A 458 9.92 13.71 -2.63
N PHE A 459 8.77 14.38 -2.67
CA PHE A 459 8.01 14.73 -1.47
C PHE A 459 7.44 13.48 -0.80
N LEU A 460 6.75 12.61 -1.55
CA LEU A 460 6.19 11.36 -1.02
C LEU A 460 7.28 10.47 -0.40
N TYR A 461 8.41 10.34 -1.06
CA TYR A 461 9.55 9.55 -0.60
C TYR A 461 10.17 10.11 0.68
N SER A 462 10.22 11.43 0.82
CA SER A 462 10.64 12.09 2.07
C SER A 462 9.65 11.83 3.21
N LEU A 463 8.35 11.69 2.94
CA LEU A 463 7.37 11.27 3.93
C LEU A 463 7.58 9.81 4.36
N PHE A 464 7.84 8.92 3.42
CA PHE A 464 8.19 7.53 3.72
C PHE A 464 9.47 7.42 4.55
N HIS A 465 10.45 8.30 4.32
CA HIS A 465 11.65 8.33 5.13
C HIS A 465 11.33 8.72 6.58
N LYS A 466 10.47 9.70 6.79
CA LYS A 466 9.98 10.06 8.14
C LYS A 466 9.21 8.92 8.79
N ALA A 467 8.37 8.22 8.03
CA ALA A 467 7.64 7.05 8.52
C ALA A 467 8.62 5.97 9.00
N HIS A 468 9.64 5.65 8.19
CA HIS A 468 10.65 4.65 8.52
C HIS A 468 11.51 5.03 9.73
N MET A 469 11.90 6.31 9.86
CA MET A 469 12.80 6.75 10.93
C MET A 469 12.08 7.04 12.25
N HIS A 470 10.81 7.45 12.18
CA HIS A 470 10.10 8.07 13.29
C HIS A 470 8.68 7.55 13.50
N GLY A 471 8.18 6.62 12.68
CA GLY A 471 6.84 6.04 12.82
C GLY A 471 5.70 6.97 12.41
N ASN A 472 5.99 8.08 11.72
CA ASN A 472 4.98 9.00 11.22
C ASN A 472 4.09 8.36 10.14
N SER A 473 2.82 8.76 10.09
CA SER A 473 1.93 8.42 8.98
C SER A 473 2.28 9.21 7.72
N VAL A 474 2.26 8.53 6.56
CA VAL A 474 2.51 9.15 5.24
C VAL A 474 1.26 9.82 4.72
N VAL A 475 0.12 9.10 4.77
CA VAL A 475 -1.20 9.66 4.50
C VAL A 475 -1.87 9.96 5.83
N ARG A 476 -2.51 11.13 5.93
CA ARG A 476 -3.15 11.56 7.17
C ARG A 476 -4.59 12.00 6.96
N PRO A 477 -5.52 11.58 7.84
CA PRO A 477 -6.84 12.17 7.89
C PRO A 477 -6.75 13.63 8.35
N LEU A 478 -7.79 14.42 8.08
CA LEU A 478 -7.85 15.82 8.55
C LEU A 478 -7.73 15.91 10.08
N LEU A 479 -8.30 14.93 10.81
CA LEU A 479 -8.21 14.83 12.27
C LEU A 479 -6.75 14.73 12.78
N ASN A 480 -5.84 14.10 12.02
CA ASN A 480 -4.43 14.01 12.42
C ASN A 480 -3.68 15.33 12.26
N VAL A 481 -4.16 16.21 11.38
CA VAL A 481 -3.50 17.48 11.05
C VAL A 481 -4.14 18.66 11.81
N PHE A 482 -5.44 18.58 12.06
CA PHE A 482 -6.24 19.60 12.73
C PHE A 482 -7.12 18.97 13.83
N PRO A 483 -6.51 18.35 14.86
CA PRO A 483 -7.26 17.61 15.87
C PRO A 483 -8.22 18.50 16.67
N ASN A 484 -8.00 19.81 16.75
CA ASN A 484 -8.82 20.76 17.51
C ASN A 484 -10.01 21.30 16.71
N ASP A 485 -10.11 20.94 15.44
CA ASP A 485 -11.20 21.35 14.56
C ASP A 485 -12.27 20.24 14.51
N LEU A 486 -13.41 20.50 15.13
CA LEU A 486 -14.50 19.52 15.22
C LEU A 486 -15.06 19.11 13.85
N THR A 487 -15.01 19.99 12.85
CA THR A 487 -15.48 19.64 11.49
C THR A 487 -14.46 18.75 10.80
N ALA A 488 -13.16 19.05 10.97
CA ALA A 488 -12.07 18.25 10.42
C ALA A 488 -12.06 16.79 10.90
N ARG A 489 -12.59 16.53 12.11
CA ARG A 489 -12.69 15.18 12.69
C ARG A 489 -13.62 14.23 11.94
N ASP A 490 -14.65 14.78 11.31
CA ASP A 490 -15.70 14.01 10.63
C ASP A 490 -15.49 13.90 9.11
N VAL A 491 -14.38 14.44 8.57
CA VAL A 491 -14.10 14.39 7.12
C VAL A 491 -13.36 13.11 6.77
N ASP A 492 -13.98 12.29 5.93
CA ASP A 492 -13.48 10.98 5.47
C ASP A 492 -13.28 10.90 3.94
N ASP A 493 -13.59 11.97 3.20
CA ASP A 493 -13.50 12.06 1.75
C ASP A 493 -12.40 13.03 1.27
N GLN A 494 -11.54 13.46 2.19
CA GLN A 494 -10.34 14.27 1.97
C GLN A 494 -9.20 13.69 2.81
N PHE A 495 -7.97 13.78 2.30
CA PHE A 495 -6.79 13.31 3.03
C PHE A 495 -5.56 14.13 2.70
N PHE A 496 -4.49 13.96 3.48
CA PHE A 496 -3.21 14.59 3.24
C PHE A 496 -2.15 13.59 2.84
N TRP A 497 -1.24 14.00 1.95
CA TRP A 497 0.14 13.55 2.00
C TRP A 497 0.91 14.41 3.02
N GLY A 498 1.39 13.77 4.08
CA GLY A 498 1.97 14.40 5.24
C GLY A 498 0.97 15.33 5.92
N SER A 499 1.31 16.60 6.04
CA SER A 499 0.46 17.64 6.63
C SER A 499 0.24 18.83 5.69
N SER A 500 0.69 18.72 4.44
CA SER A 500 0.94 19.88 3.57
C SER A 500 0.22 19.82 2.23
N LEU A 501 0.00 18.63 1.66
CA LEU A 501 -0.72 18.46 0.41
C LEU A 501 -2.06 17.77 0.68
N MET A 502 -3.16 18.49 0.52
CA MET A 502 -4.53 17.98 0.64
C MET A 502 -5.04 17.49 -0.70
N ILE A 503 -5.65 16.30 -0.69
CA ILE A 503 -6.27 15.65 -1.84
C ILE A 503 -7.77 15.58 -1.56
N ALA A 504 -8.59 16.08 -2.49
CA ALA A 504 -10.05 16.11 -2.38
C ALA A 504 -10.69 15.57 -3.68
N PRO A 505 -10.73 14.24 -3.88
CA PRO A 505 -11.15 13.60 -5.13
C PRO A 505 -12.66 13.74 -5.41
N VAL A 506 -13.10 13.66 -6.65
CA VAL A 506 -14.53 13.51 -6.94
C VAL A 506 -14.93 12.04 -6.78
N ILE A 507 -15.83 11.77 -5.84
CA ILE A 507 -16.32 10.43 -5.51
C ILE A 507 -17.83 10.28 -5.77
N THR A 508 -18.38 11.08 -6.68
CA THR A 508 -19.80 11.04 -7.04
C THR A 508 -19.97 11.16 -8.55
N GLN A 509 -20.77 10.27 -9.12
CA GLN A 509 -21.04 10.22 -10.56
C GLN A 509 -21.65 11.53 -11.08
N GLY A 510 -21.19 11.98 -12.25
CA GLY A 510 -21.64 13.16 -12.97
C GLY A 510 -21.18 14.49 -12.37
N ALA A 511 -20.41 14.49 -11.27
CA ALA A 511 -19.98 15.71 -10.60
C ALA A 511 -18.82 16.39 -11.34
N THR A 512 -18.95 17.69 -11.55
CA THR A 512 -17.90 18.56 -12.12
C THR A 512 -17.39 19.60 -11.12
N SER A 513 -17.83 19.48 -9.87
CA SER A 513 -17.48 20.31 -8.72
C SER A 513 -17.81 19.53 -7.46
N ARG A 514 -17.12 19.82 -6.35
CA ARG A 514 -17.43 19.24 -5.04
C ARG A 514 -17.26 20.26 -3.93
N ASP A 515 -17.92 20.02 -2.80
CA ASP A 515 -17.63 20.74 -1.57
C ASP A 515 -16.35 20.20 -0.95
N VAL A 516 -15.51 21.12 -0.47
CA VAL A 516 -14.24 20.83 0.20
C VAL A 516 -14.20 21.62 1.49
N TYR A 517 -13.95 20.94 2.60
CA TYR A 517 -13.64 21.57 3.86
C TYR A 517 -12.17 21.98 3.89
N PHE A 518 -11.92 23.27 4.10
CA PHE A 518 -10.60 23.85 4.27
C PHE A 518 -10.43 24.23 5.74
N PRO A 519 -9.59 23.52 6.51
CA PRO A 519 -9.28 23.88 7.90
C PRO A 519 -8.55 25.22 8.02
N GLU A 520 -8.27 25.67 9.25
CA GLU A 520 -7.55 26.92 9.50
C GLU A 520 -6.22 27.03 8.73
N GLY A 521 -6.09 28.08 7.91
CA GLY A 521 -4.89 28.34 7.11
C GLY A 521 -5.18 28.96 5.75
N LEU A 522 -4.10 29.22 5.00
CA LEU A 522 -4.17 29.58 3.58
C LEU A 522 -4.05 28.32 2.74
N TRP A 523 -4.87 28.19 1.71
CA TRP A 523 -4.92 27.01 0.84
C TRP A 523 -4.78 27.43 -0.62
N TYR A 524 -3.72 26.96 -1.27
CA TYR A 524 -3.43 27.26 -2.66
C TYR A 524 -3.66 26.02 -3.52
N GLU A 525 -4.27 26.19 -4.69
CA GLU A 525 -4.38 25.12 -5.68
C GLU A 525 -2.98 24.72 -6.17
N LEU A 526 -2.71 23.41 -6.25
CA LEU A 526 -1.37 22.88 -6.45
C LEU A 526 -0.76 23.20 -7.82
N ARG A 527 -1.52 23.17 -8.92
CA ARG A 527 -0.96 23.30 -10.28
C ARG A 527 -0.56 24.72 -10.61
N TYR A 528 -1.37 25.69 -10.20
CA TYR A 528 -1.22 27.09 -10.60
C TYR A 528 -0.95 28.03 -9.44
N GLY A 529 -1.07 27.59 -8.18
CA GLY A 529 -0.78 28.40 -7.00
C GLY A 529 -1.87 29.42 -6.64
N VAL A 530 -3.08 29.28 -7.20
CA VAL A 530 -4.19 30.20 -6.91
C VAL A 530 -4.65 30.01 -5.46
N LEU A 531 -4.67 31.10 -4.68
CA LEU A 531 -5.26 31.09 -3.34
C LEU A 531 -6.76 30.78 -3.46
N THR A 532 -7.14 29.58 -3.05
CA THR A 532 -8.51 29.05 -3.19
C THR A 532 -9.36 29.36 -1.97
N ALA A 533 -8.78 29.25 -0.78
CA ALA A 533 -9.49 29.47 0.48
C ALA A 533 -8.59 30.05 1.58
N THR A 534 -9.23 30.75 2.52
CA THR A 534 -8.69 31.08 3.84
C THR A 534 -9.64 30.46 4.86
N GLY A 535 -9.25 29.32 5.43
CA GLY A 535 -10.11 28.55 6.32
C GLY A 535 -10.13 29.09 7.76
N PRO A 536 -11.01 28.56 8.63
CA PRO A 536 -11.87 27.39 8.39
C PRO A 536 -13.12 27.71 7.56
N ILE A 537 -13.36 27.00 6.46
CA ILE A 537 -14.54 27.18 5.59
C ILE A 537 -14.82 25.94 4.74
N THR A 538 -16.10 25.65 4.46
CA THR A 538 -16.48 24.73 3.37
C THR A 538 -16.76 25.54 2.11
N GLN A 539 -16.14 25.16 1.00
CA GLN A 539 -16.30 25.86 -0.28
C GLN A 539 -16.47 24.86 -1.42
N THR A 540 -17.40 25.14 -2.33
CA THR A 540 -17.54 24.41 -3.58
C THR A 540 -16.39 24.79 -4.52
N VAL A 541 -15.64 23.79 -4.97
CA VAL A 541 -14.53 23.95 -5.92
C VAL A 541 -14.86 23.29 -7.25
N ASN A 542 -14.34 23.84 -8.35
CA ASN A 542 -14.44 23.20 -9.65
C ASN A 542 -13.57 21.94 -9.67
N ALA A 543 -14.13 20.87 -10.23
CA ALA A 543 -13.49 19.57 -10.35
C ALA A 543 -13.96 18.88 -11.64
N PRO A 544 -13.70 19.43 -12.84
CA PRO A 544 -13.97 18.73 -14.10
C PRO A 544 -13.18 17.42 -14.17
N MET A 545 -13.50 16.55 -15.14
CA MET A 545 -12.97 15.18 -15.20
C MET A 545 -11.45 15.10 -15.44
N GLU A 546 -10.85 16.18 -15.94
CA GLU A 546 -9.42 16.30 -16.18
C GLU A 546 -8.66 16.97 -15.03
N PHE A 547 -9.33 17.22 -13.91
CA PHE A 547 -8.79 17.98 -12.79
C PHE A 547 -9.28 17.45 -11.44
N ILE A 548 -8.39 16.71 -10.78
CA ILE A 548 -8.49 16.42 -9.36
C ILE A 548 -8.15 17.65 -8.50
N PRO A 549 -9.03 18.05 -7.56
CA PRO A 549 -8.73 19.12 -6.60
C PRO A 549 -7.59 18.76 -5.65
N LEU A 550 -6.50 19.52 -5.74
CA LEU A 550 -5.30 19.36 -4.92
C LEU A 550 -4.89 20.71 -4.34
N PHE A 551 -4.61 20.74 -3.04
CA PHE A 551 -4.32 22.00 -2.35
C PHE A 551 -3.09 21.89 -1.47
N ILE A 552 -2.18 22.83 -1.61
CA ILE A 552 -1.03 22.99 -0.72
C ILE A 552 -1.40 23.96 0.42
N ARG A 553 -1.10 23.55 1.65
CA ARG A 553 -1.25 24.37 2.86
C ARG A 553 -0.16 25.45 2.89
N GLY A 554 -0.53 26.69 3.20
CA GLY A 554 0.43 27.76 3.48
C GLY A 554 1.37 27.38 4.63
N GLY A 555 2.66 27.64 4.45
CA GLY A 555 3.73 27.24 5.36
C GLY A 555 4.57 26.07 4.87
N ALA A 556 4.25 25.48 3.70
CA ALA A 556 4.91 24.27 3.21
C ALA A 556 5.81 24.51 1.98
N ILE A 557 6.88 23.73 1.91
CA ILE A 557 7.74 23.58 0.73
C ILE A 557 7.73 22.11 0.32
N LEU A 558 7.25 21.83 -0.90
CA LEU A 558 7.20 20.50 -1.49
C LEU A 558 8.32 20.35 -2.53
N PRO A 559 9.32 19.47 -2.32
CA PRO A 559 10.27 19.14 -3.37
C PRO A 559 9.62 18.29 -4.45
N TRP A 560 10.05 18.50 -5.67
CA TRP A 560 9.61 17.74 -6.84
C TRP A 560 10.75 17.55 -7.84
N GLN A 561 10.60 16.61 -8.75
CA GLN A 561 11.48 16.40 -9.90
C GLN A 561 10.67 16.50 -11.18
N GLU A 562 11.29 16.90 -12.30
CA GLU A 562 10.61 16.83 -13.59
C GLU A 562 10.19 15.37 -13.86
N PRO A 563 8.90 15.09 -14.07
CA PRO A 563 8.41 13.71 -14.18
C PRO A 563 8.88 13.05 -15.48
N ALA A 564 8.76 11.71 -15.53
CA ALA A 564 9.01 10.91 -16.73
C ALA A 564 8.07 9.70 -16.76
N GLU A 565 8.19 8.86 -17.78
CA GLU A 565 7.34 7.67 -17.97
C GLU A 565 7.60 6.55 -16.95
N ASN A 566 8.73 6.59 -16.22
CA ASN A 566 9.02 5.70 -15.08
C ASN A 566 10.03 6.37 -14.14
N THR A 567 10.23 5.79 -12.96
CA THR A 567 11.09 6.38 -11.93
C THR A 567 12.58 6.30 -12.24
N GLU A 568 13.02 5.30 -13.01
CA GLU A 568 14.42 5.21 -13.48
C GLU A 568 14.80 6.43 -14.32
N LEU A 569 13.87 6.92 -15.14
CA LEU A 569 14.05 8.15 -15.90
C LEU A 569 13.85 9.40 -15.04
N SER A 570 12.79 9.46 -14.22
CA SER A 570 12.46 10.68 -13.46
C SER A 570 13.49 11.02 -12.39
N LYS A 571 14.13 10.00 -11.76
CA LYS A 571 15.11 10.23 -10.71
C LYS A 571 16.39 10.93 -11.19
N MET A 572 16.66 10.90 -12.49
CA MET A 572 17.79 11.60 -13.12
C MET A 572 17.49 13.06 -13.45
N ASN A 573 16.22 13.48 -13.36
CA ASN A 573 15.82 14.82 -13.77
C ASN A 573 16.09 15.88 -12.70
N ALA A 574 16.05 17.14 -13.15
CA ALA A 574 16.24 18.30 -12.30
C ALA A 574 15.17 18.39 -11.21
N TYR A 575 15.58 18.93 -10.05
CA TYR A 575 14.69 19.22 -8.95
C TYR A 575 14.03 20.60 -9.12
N GLY A 576 12.85 20.72 -8.53
CA GLY A 576 12.20 21.99 -8.26
C GLY A 576 11.53 22.03 -6.90
N LEU A 577 11.09 23.21 -6.49
CA LEU A 577 10.36 23.44 -5.24
C LEU A 577 9.01 24.09 -5.53
N THR A 578 7.94 23.61 -4.88
CA THR A 578 6.66 24.31 -4.77
C THR A 578 6.56 24.86 -3.35
N MET A 579 6.49 26.18 -3.20
CA MET A 579 6.50 26.86 -1.90
C MET A 579 5.18 27.61 -1.72
N ALA A 580 4.38 27.25 -0.72
CA ALA A 580 3.17 27.99 -0.36
C ALA A 580 3.42 28.83 0.88
N LEU A 581 3.35 30.16 0.76
CA LEU A 581 3.57 31.04 1.91
C LEU A 581 2.35 31.05 2.84
N ASP A 582 2.59 30.98 4.14
CA ASP A 582 1.57 31.23 5.15
C ASP A 582 1.25 32.73 5.30
N ALA A 583 0.35 33.06 6.23
CA ALA A 583 -0.02 34.45 6.51
C ALA A 583 1.13 35.32 7.06
N THR A 584 2.23 34.69 7.52
CA THR A 584 3.43 35.39 7.99
C THR A 584 4.50 35.51 6.90
N GLY A 585 4.24 34.98 5.71
CA GLY A 585 5.19 34.98 4.59
C GLY A 585 6.29 33.95 4.75
N THR A 586 6.05 32.86 5.49
CA THR A 586 7.04 31.81 5.74
C THR A 586 6.61 30.47 5.14
N ALA A 587 7.59 29.60 4.91
CA ALA A 587 7.38 28.21 4.53
C ALA A 587 8.60 27.34 4.89
N SER A 588 8.38 26.05 5.18
CA SER A 588 9.46 25.09 5.41
C SER A 588 9.19 23.73 4.76
N GLY A 589 10.25 22.98 4.54
CA GLY A 589 10.17 21.63 3.97
C GLY A 589 11.50 20.91 4.06
N GLU A 590 11.54 19.68 3.58
CA GLU A 590 12.71 18.81 3.67
C GLU A 590 12.84 17.97 2.41
N ILE A 591 14.08 17.62 2.06
CA ILE A 591 14.41 16.69 0.98
C ILE A 591 15.18 15.53 1.59
N PHE A 592 14.76 14.31 1.27
CA PHE A 592 15.52 13.08 1.48
C PHE A 592 15.83 12.43 0.12
N TRP A 593 17.05 11.93 -0.05
CA TRP A 593 17.45 11.17 -1.24
C TRP A 593 18.58 10.18 -0.92
N ASP A 594 18.47 8.91 -1.32
CA ASP A 594 19.50 7.89 -1.07
C ASP A 594 19.84 7.04 -2.31
N GLY A 595 19.48 7.52 -3.50
CA GLY A 595 19.65 6.77 -4.74
C GLY A 595 18.50 5.81 -5.07
N GLY A 596 17.54 5.60 -4.16
CA GLY A 596 16.23 5.04 -4.46
C GLY A 596 16.06 3.54 -4.21
N ASP A 597 17.07 2.71 -4.49
CA ASP A 597 16.86 1.25 -4.58
C ASP A 597 17.70 0.44 -3.56
N GLY A 598 18.89 0.95 -3.22
CA GLY A 598 19.83 0.28 -2.32
C GLY A 598 19.34 0.21 -0.87
N GLU A 599 20.06 -0.51 -0.01
CA GLU A 599 19.83 -0.53 1.44
C GLU A 599 19.70 0.90 2.01
N HIS A 600 18.80 1.08 2.98
CA HIS A 600 18.65 2.37 3.65
C HIS A 600 19.83 2.60 4.61
N VAL A 601 20.92 3.15 4.06
CA VAL A 601 22.14 3.45 4.81
C VAL A 601 22.27 4.95 4.94
N MET A 602 22.03 5.47 6.15
CA MET A 602 22.08 6.91 6.37
C MET A 602 23.40 7.52 5.90
N SER A 603 24.57 6.91 6.13
CA SER A 603 25.86 7.46 5.68
C SER A 603 25.99 7.67 4.17
N GLU A 604 25.14 7.05 3.36
CA GLU A 604 25.09 7.15 1.90
C GLU A 604 23.89 7.98 1.40
N ALA A 605 23.01 8.43 2.31
CA ALA A 605 21.84 9.24 2.00
C ALA A 605 22.14 10.75 2.10
N TYR A 606 21.30 11.55 1.47
CA TYR A 606 21.24 13.02 1.53
C TYR A 606 20.01 13.46 2.31
N MET A 607 20.19 14.48 3.14
CA MET A 607 19.08 15.21 3.76
C MET A 607 19.36 16.71 3.79
N SER A 608 18.34 17.50 3.47
CA SER A 608 18.39 18.95 3.63
C SER A 608 17.09 19.51 4.19
N HIS A 609 17.22 20.58 4.98
CA HIS A 609 16.11 21.39 5.45
C HIS A 609 16.01 22.68 4.64
N LEU A 610 14.80 23.02 4.23
CA LEU A 610 14.46 24.22 3.48
C LEU A 610 13.64 25.13 4.38
N ASN A 611 14.06 26.38 4.49
CA ASN A 611 13.33 27.40 5.26
C ASN A 611 13.28 28.72 4.50
N PHE A 612 12.08 29.18 4.21
CA PHE A 612 11.81 30.48 3.64
C PHE A 612 11.25 31.42 4.70
N ALA A 613 11.99 32.49 4.98
CA ALA A 613 11.57 33.54 5.89
C ALA A 613 12.28 34.85 5.54
N ALA A 614 11.65 35.99 5.84
CA ALA A 614 12.21 37.31 5.58
C ALA A 614 12.71 37.50 4.13
N ASN A 615 11.94 37.01 3.16
CA ASN A 615 12.26 37.03 1.72
C ASN A 615 13.59 36.34 1.36
N ALA A 616 13.96 35.30 2.11
CA ALA A 616 15.12 34.48 1.79
C ALA A 616 14.81 32.99 1.96
N LEU A 617 15.14 32.18 0.94
CA LEU A 617 15.14 30.72 1.02
C LEU A 617 16.53 30.27 1.47
N ASN A 618 16.61 29.54 2.57
CA ASN A 618 17.83 28.91 3.05
C ASN A 618 17.69 27.39 2.90
N MET A 619 18.64 26.75 2.22
CA MET A 619 18.80 25.30 2.23
C MET A 619 20.01 24.94 3.08
N THR A 620 19.77 24.13 4.12
CA THR A 620 20.81 23.59 5.00
C THR A 620 20.90 22.08 4.81
N ILE A 621 22.02 21.61 4.29
CA ILE A 621 22.36 20.18 4.22
C ILE A 621 22.61 19.69 5.64
N MET A 622 21.83 18.69 6.04
CA MET A 622 21.98 18.01 7.32
C MET A 622 22.89 16.79 7.18
N HIS A 623 22.88 16.14 6.00
CA HIS A 623 23.63 14.91 5.79
C HIS A 623 23.96 14.63 4.30
N GLY A 624 25.09 13.96 4.07
CA GLY A 624 25.51 13.30 2.81
C GLY A 624 25.42 14.10 1.51
N GLU A 625 26.13 15.23 1.42
CA GLU A 625 26.18 16.10 0.23
C GLU A 625 26.52 15.37 -1.09
N THR A 626 27.28 14.27 -1.02
CA THR A 626 27.73 13.53 -2.21
C THR A 626 26.63 12.69 -2.86
N ALA A 627 25.58 12.30 -2.12
CA ALA A 627 24.52 11.42 -2.64
C ALA A 627 23.63 12.09 -3.69
N VAL A 628 23.65 13.43 -3.76
CA VAL A 628 22.96 14.25 -4.77
C VAL A 628 23.93 14.88 -5.77
N SER A 629 25.14 14.34 -5.92
CA SER A 629 26.11 14.87 -6.88
C SER A 629 25.56 14.83 -8.31
N GLY A 630 25.50 16.00 -8.95
CA GLY A 630 24.95 16.15 -10.30
C GLY A 630 23.45 16.45 -10.37
N LEU A 631 22.75 16.45 -9.23
CA LEU A 631 21.37 16.90 -9.13
C LEU A 631 21.34 18.38 -8.78
N ASN A 632 20.56 19.13 -9.56
CA ASN A 632 20.45 20.58 -9.44
C ASN A 632 19.00 20.98 -9.17
N LEU A 633 18.84 22.04 -8.38
CA LEU A 633 17.61 22.79 -8.27
C LEU A 633 17.52 23.78 -9.44
N GLU A 634 16.49 23.67 -10.26
CA GLU A 634 16.33 24.50 -11.46
C GLU A 634 15.09 25.40 -11.43
N THR A 635 14.04 25.02 -10.70
CA THR A 635 12.77 25.79 -10.67
C THR A 635 12.25 25.95 -9.25
N ILE A 636 11.76 27.15 -8.91
CA ILE A 636 11.04 27.43 -7.67
C ILE A 636 9.75 28.18 -8.00
N SER A 637 8.62 27.61 -7.60
CA SER A 637 7.30 28.23 -7.69
C SER A 637 6.88 28.69 -6.29
N ILE A 638 6.67 29.99 -6.08
CA ILE A 638 6.28 30.57 -4.78
C ILE A 638 4.88 31.16 -4.83
N TYR A 639 3.95 30.58 -4.07
CA TYR A 639 2.54 30.97 -4.01
C TYR A 639 2.29 31.95 -2.87
N GLY A 640 1.44 32.95 -3.13
CA GLY A 640 1.16 34.03 -2.18
C GLY A 640 2.29 35.06 -2.06
N TYR A 641 3.15 35.18 -3.08
CA TYR A 641 4.25 36.14 -3.07
C TYR A 641 3.73 37.59 -3.23
N PRO A 642 4.11 38.55 -2.37
CA PRO A 642 3.38 39.81 -2.24
C PRO A 642 3.49 40.75 -3.46
N SER A 643 4.68 40.83 -4.07
CA SER A 643 5.00 41.76 -5.14
C SER A 643 6.19 41.28 -5.98
N ASP A 644 6.30 41.76 -7.22
CA ASP A 644 7.44 41.48 -8.10
C ASP A 644 8.77 41.90 -7.46
N PRO A 645 9.74 40.99 -7.26
CA PRO A 645 11.04 41.35 -6.72
C PRO A 645 11.84 42.19 -7.72
N THR A 646 12.66 43.09 -7.20
CA THR A 646 13.57 43.90 -8.00
C THR A 646 14.81 43.12 -8.41
N THR A 647 15.28 42.22 -7.54
CA THR A 647 16.43 41.35 -7.78
C THR A 647 16.31 40.05 -7.00
N ILE A 648 16.73 38.95 -7.63
CA ILE A 648 16.92 37.66 -6.96
C ILE A 648 18.40 37.29 -7.05
N THR A 649 18.99 36.88 -5.93
CA THR A 649 20.41 36.47 -5.88
C THR A 649 20.57 35.11 -5.21
N VAL A 650 21.41 34.25 -5.77
CA VAL A 650 21.88 33.01 -5.15
C VAL A 650 23.25 33.27 -4.56
N ASN A 651 23.40 33.10 -3.25
CA ASN A 651 24.65 33.34 -2.52
C ASN A 651 25.26 34.74 -2.82
N GLY A 652 24.39 35.73 -3.08
CA GLY A 652 24.77 37.11 -3.41
C GLY A 652 25.06 37.38 -4.89
N ASP A 653 24.96 36.39 -5.78
CA ASP A 653 25.11 36.55 -7.23
C ASP A 653 23.76 36.45 -7.96
N ALA A 654 23.46 37.40 -8.85
CA ALA A 654 22.26 37.41 -9.68
C ALA A 654 22.45 36.68 -11.03
N THR A 655 23.67 36.26 -11.35
CA THR A 655 24.01 35.67 -12.64
C THR A 655 23.28 34.36 -12.85
N GLY A 656 22.61 34.20 -14.00
CA GLY A 656 21.90 32.96 -14.36
C GLY A 656 20.55 32.77 -13.66
N VAL A 657 20.06 33.78 -12.94
CA VAL A 657 18.71 33.77 -12.34
C VAL A 657 17.77 34.56 -13.25
N SER A 658 16.59 34.00 -13.51
CA SER A 658 15.48 34.69 -14.17
C SER A 658 14.17 34.36 -13.46
N TRP A 659 13.17 35.23 -13.55
CA TRP A 659 11.89 34.99 -12.91
C TRP A 659 10.73 35.63 -13.66
N PHE A 660 9.53 35.19 -13.33
CA PHE A 660 8.27 35.75 -13.76
C PHE A 660 7.35 35.89 -12.53
N PHE A 661 6.73 37.06 -12.38
CA PHE A 661 5.75 37.31 -11.33
C PHE A 661 4.36 37.53 -11.92
N ASP A 662 3.41 36.66 -11.57
CA ASP A 662 2.00 36.88 -11.85
C ASP A 662 1.37 37.68 -10.71
N ASN A 663 1.11 38.96 -10.98
CA ASN A 663 0.50 39.86 -10.00
C ASN A 663 -1.00 39.58 -9.73
N VAL A 664 -1.68 38.81 -10.59
CA VAL A 664 -3.10 38.45 -10.43
C VAL A 664 -3.24 37.33 -9.42
N ILE A 665 -2.51 36.23 -9.61
CA ILE A 665 -2.58 35.05 -8.74
C ILE A 665 -1.53 35.03 -7.64
N LYS A 666 -0.62 36.03 -7.62
CA LYS A 666 0.45 36.19 -6.61
C LYS A 666 1.42 35.02 -6.60
N VAL A 667 1.86 34.60 -7.79
CA VAL A 667 2.81 33.52 -7.98
C VAL A 667 4.12 34.06 -8.55
N LEU A 668 5.24 33.69 -7.93
CA LEU A 668 6.59 33.98 -8.41
C LEU A 668 7.23 32.67 -8.89
N GLU A 669 7.51 32.58 -10.19
CA GLU A 669 8.27 31.49 -10.80
C GLU A 669 9.73 31.92 -10.98
N VAL A 670 10.66 31.15 -10.43
CA VAL A 670 12.10 31.44 -10.48
C VAL A 670 12.82 30.30 -11.18
N TYR A 671 13.65 30.64 -12.15
CA TYR A 671 14.51 29.73 -12.89
C TYR A 671 15.96 30.02 -12.54
N LEU A 672 16.66 28.97 -12.13
CA LEU A 672 18.04 29.03 -11.66
C LEU A 672 18.75 27.71 -11.98
N ASN A 673 19.99 27.57 -11.53
CA ASN A 673 20.71 26.31 -11.64
C ASN A 673 21.70 26.19 -10.49
N VAL A 674 21.26 25.55 -9.40
CA VAL A 674 22.02 25.47 -8.15
C VAL A 674 22.20 24.02 -7.73
N PRO A 675 23.44 23.54 -7.52
CA PRO A 675 23.68 22.17 -7.06
C PRO A 675 23.05 21.91 -5.69
N LEU A 676 22.31 20.80 -5.55
CA LEU A 676 21.75 20.37 -4.26
C LEU A 676 22.84 19.93 -3.27
N SER A 677 24.03 19.60 -3.78
CA SER A 677 25.20 19.18 -3.01
C SER A 677 25.91 20.33 -2.26
N GLN A 678 25.34 21.54 -2.24
CA GLN A 678 25.91 22.69 -1.53
C GLN A 678 24.84 23.48 -0.79
N ASN A 679 25.14 23.96 0.42
CA ASN A 679 24.29 24.94 1.08
C ASN A 679 24.13 26.19 0.21
N PHE A 680 22.92 26.74 0.15
CA PHE A 680 22.67 27.98 -0.56
C PHE A 680 21.65 28.85 0.16
N ILE A 681 21.74 30.14 -0.12
CA ILE A 681 20.77 31.15 0.28
C ILE A 681 20.31 31.89 -0.98
N ILE A 682 19.00 31.94 -1.20
CA ILE A 682 18.38 32.71 -2.29
C ILE A 682 17.66 33.90 -1.67
N ASN A 683 18.08 35.12 -2.00
CA ASN A 683 17.45 36.36 -1.50
C ASN A 683 16.56 36.97 -2.57
N PHE A 684 15.38 37.44 -2.16
CA PHE A 684 14.36 38.01 -3.02
C PHE A 684 14.11 39.47 -2.61
N ASN A 685 14.83 40.42 -3.21
CA ASN A 685 14.85 41.84 -2.78
C ASN A 685 13.94 42.74 -3.63
#